data_AF-A0A2E9QIM7-F1
#
_entry.id   AF-A0A2E9QIM7-F1
#
_cell.length_a   1.000
_cell.length_b   1.000
_cell.length_c   1.000
_cell.angle_alpha   90.00
_cell.angle_beta   90.00
_cell.angle_gamma   90.00
#
_symmetry.space_group_name_H-M   'P 1'
#
loop_
_entity.id
_entity.type
_entity.pdbx_description
1 polymer ?
#
loop_
_entity_poly.entity_id
_entity_poly.type
_entity_poly.pdbx_seq_one_letter_code
_entity_poly.pdbx_strand_id
1 'polypeptide(L)'
;YRTSQNANLQIHLFVRNPQDTTEIYKIAGSIYFSSGSTAYNCSTTSCNWSQSALGIYNLTSISSITNYTYGCTSSSALNYNPNAAYDDGSCCYVAGCTDTLGMNFNPSACYNDGSCIYPVYGCMDPTMFNYNPLANAPFTPSNCIPFVYGCTISGDPNYNPLANTDDGSCDAFNYGCTDASAFNYSSIAIIDDNSCIPIVYGCTDSTALNYNSSANTDDGSCIAIVYGCMDPLATNYNALATVDDGICAGYAIANIIEDTINTCNSFTSISAQLVSNTSYVWSTQLQTPLTNFQQLIDQGYAIESLLSGGMPIDSAIGLTYQGGIIFYVDEINEMLYIASPQDLTYGNSVANCPGMNTYSNCNGGNRHEWWSYYQCPSNGFVHVSTGATATNIGSGQSNTALAVSGSFPSPAAQLCDNSTMSGYTDWFLPSKDELAEMYQRRSEITGNGNACTSGFHEDAYWSSSEISLNQVWGQSFNSTYSSGVPSIYSKDFSIYVRAIRTSSFTMPNNISNTYFVGSTGMYYVTITDSLGYTATDSVYVNFVTSGICGCTDLSSSNYNPLANYDDGTCIPCIYGCIDTTACNYDASATCDDGSCIFGSTGCTDPTACNYDALAACDDGSCLTDYGCMNSAATNYDPMATCPDTCIFPVVTFGCTDSTAYNYNPTATVNDSSCCFIAGCTDPLAFNYDITACYDDGSCIPVTLGCTYTIACNYDASANTDDGSCDFPDGCGDSLYVEYDPSVTCSDPDACITLISTGINQAINSSTEIYPNPAKNSLNIVSNSIINTIAIYNLHSQEVLNTSVDANQTKIDVSTLKKGVYIIDIRSNDTSIKRKLILE
;
A
#
# COMPACT_ATOMS: atom_id res chain seq x y z
N TYR A 1 29.90 -20.51 66.33
CA TYR A 1 30.94 -21.46 65.89
C TYR A 1 31.11 -22.57 66.92
N ARG A 2 31.08 -23.85 66.49
CA ARG A 2 31.35 -25.03 67.32
C ARG A 2 32.75 -25.56 67.04
N THR A 3 33.49 -25.96 68.07
CA THR A 3 34.47 -27.07 67.98
C THR A 3 34.53 -27.89 69.27
N SER A 4 34.61 -29.20 69.05
CA SER A 4 34.95 -30.33 69.93
C SER A 4 34.10 -30.71 71.17
N GLN A 5 33.42 -31.84 70.98
CA GLN A 5 33.32 -33.05 71.81
C GLN A 5 32.81 -32.97 73.27
N ASN A 6 31.64 -33.58 73.43
CA ASN A 6 30.97 -34.04 74.65
C ASN A 6 30.38 -32.97 75.58
N ALA A 7 29.05 -33.13 75.80
CA ALA A 7 28.16 -32.48 76.75
C ALA A 7 27.51 -31.14 76.34
N ASN A 8 26.17 -31.19 76.28
CA ASN A 8 25.13 -30.14 76.43
C ASN A 8 25.38 -28.74 75.83
N LEU A 9 24.51 -28.39 74.87
CA LEU A 9 24.33 -27.02 74.36
C LEU A 9 23.89 -26.10 75.52
N GLN A 10 24.72 -25.13 75.91
CA GLN A 10 24.32 -24.03 76.80
C GLN A 10 24.24 -22.73 75.98
N ILE A 11 23.09 -22.05 76.06
CA ILE A 11 22.86 -20.72 75.49
C ILE A 11 23.32 -19.69 76.52
N HIS A 12 24.23 -18.79 76.14
CA HIS A 12 24.60 -17.62 76.95
C HIS A 12 23.82 -16.40 76.46
N LEU A 13 23.06 -15.76 77.34
CA LEU A 13 22.47 -14.44 77.13
C LEU A 13 23.33 -13.41 77.84
N PHE A 14 23.80 -12.41 77.09
CA PHE A 14 24.52 -11.25 77.63
C PHE A 14 23.56 -10.06 77.64
N VAL A 15 23.41 -9.39 78.79
CA VAL A 15 22.80 -8.06 78.85
C VAL A 15 23.89 -7.10 79.29
N ARG A 16 24.16 -6.08 78.48
CA ARG A 16 25.17 -5.05 78.74
C ARG A 16 24.49 -3.74 79.08
N ASN A 17 24.88 -3.10 80.18
CA ASN A 17 24.57 -1.69 80.44
C ASN A 17 25.69 -0.83 79.80
N PRO A 18 25.40 0.23 79.02
CA PRO A 18 26.42 0.97 78.27
C PRO A 18 27.41 1.82 79.11
N GLN A 19 27.30 1.90 80.44
CA GLN A 19 28.10 2.84 81.25
C GLN A 19 28.79 2.27 82.51
N ASP A 20 28.90 0.95 82.71
CA ASP A 20 29.67 0.42 83.85
C ASP A 20 30.36 -0.93 83.54
N THR A 21 31.61 -1.12 84.01
CA THR A 21 32.54 -2.18 83.59
C THR A 21 32.58 -3.42 84.49
N THR A 22 31.44 -3.93 84.95
CA THR A 22 31.40 -5.16 85.78
C THR A 22 30.61 -6.29 85.12
N GLU A 23 31.26 -7.46 84.98
CA GLU A 23 30.72 -8.66 84.34
C GLU A 23 29.97 -9.55 85.36
N ILE A 24 28.78 -10.04 84.99
CA ILE A 24 27.99 -10.98 85.80
C ILE A 24 28.06 -12.37 85.16
N TYR A 25 28.48 -13.39 85.91
CA TYR A 25 28.53 -14.79 85.44
C TYR A 25 27.54 -15.68 86.21
N LYS A 26 26.86 -16.59 85.50
CA LYS A 26 25.93 -17.58 86.07
C LYS A 26 26.49 -19.00 85.86
N ILE A 27 26.70 -19.75 86.94
CA ILE A 27 27.00 -21.20 86.88
C ILE A 27 25.98 -21.92 87.76
N ALA A 28 25.30 -22.92 87.17
CA ALA A 28 24.51 -23.95 87.86
C ALA A 28 23.59 -23.47 89.01
N GLY A 29 22.73 -22.49 88.73
CA GLY A 29 21.55 -22.23 89.58
C GLY A 29 21.79 -21.45 90.87
N SER A 30 22.89 -20.71 91.03
CA SER A 30 23.06 -19.75 92.14
C SER A 30 23.79 -18.48 91.69
N ILE A 31 23.37 -17.32 92.20
CA ILE A 31 23.92 -15.98 91.88
C ILE A 31 24.81 -15.52 93.04
N TYR A 32 26.01 -15.04 92.75
CA TYR A 32 26.93 -14.41 93.73
C TYR A 32 27.07 -12.91 93.43
N PHE A 33 27.22 -12.08 94.47
CA PHE A 33 27.53 -10.65 94.38
C PHE A 33 28.84 -10.32 95.11
N SER A 34 29.75 -9.55 94.51
CA SER A 34 30.88 -8.93 95.21
C SER A 34 30.71 -7.41 95.29
N SER A 35 30.35 -6.97 96.50
CA SER A 35 30.53 -5.66 97.12
C SER A 35 30.57 -4.39 96.25
N GLY A 36 29.47 -3.63 96.31
CA GLY A 36 29.43 -2.20 96.01
C GLY A 36 28.00 -1.71 95.81
N SER A 37 27.43 -1.06 96.82
CA SER A 37 26.18 -0.27 96.78
C SER A 37 24.85 -1.03 96.78
N THR A 38 24.52 -1.56 97.96
CA THR A 38 23.17 -1.77 98.54
C THR A 38 22.07 -2.45 97.70
N ALA A 39 22.01 -3.77 97.81
CA ALA A 39 20.81 -4.58 97.65
C ALA A 39 20.22 -4.94 99.03
N TYR A 40 18.91 -4.72 99.20
CA TYR A 40 17.97 -5.17 100.24
C TYR A 40 18.44 -5.23 101.71
N ASN A 41 17.96 -4.30 102.54
CA ASN A 41 18.00 -4.40 104.00
C ASN A 41 16.75 -5.15 104.50
N CYS A 42 16.87 -6.46 104.78
CA CYS A 42 15.93 -7.14 105.68
C CYS A 42 16.37 -6.81 107.10
N SER A 43 15.63 -5.95 107.83
CA SER A 43 15.88 -5.78 109.25
C SER A 43 15.66 -7.13 109.97
N THR A 44 16.41 -7.36 111.04
CA THR A 44 16.61 -8.67 111.72
C THR A 44 15.34 -9.34 112.28
N THR A 45 14.15 -8.84 111.99
CA THR A 45 12.86 -9.35 112.43
C THR A 45 11.99 -9.95 111.31
N SER A 46 12.43 -9.94 110.05
CA SER A 46 11.56 -10.27 108.90
C SER A 46 12.05 -11.38 107.96
N CYS A 47 13.18 -12.03 108.25
CA CYS A 47 13.75 -13.12 107.44
C CYS A 47 14.24 -14.28 108.34
N ASN A 48 13.67 -15.48 108.20
CA ASN A 48 14.11 -16.70 108.92
C ASN A 48 15.03 -17.57 108.04
N TRP A 49 16.17 -18.00 108.60
CA TRP A 49 17.22 -18.75 107.92
C TRP A 49 17.55 -20.06 108.66
N SER A 50 17.83 -21.16 107.94
CA SER A 50 18.32 -22.42 108.53
C SER A 50 19.63 -22.88 107.90
N GLN A 51 20.54 -23.44 108.71
CA GLN A 51 21.90 -23.84 108.31
C GLN A 51 22.01 -25.36 108.20
N SER A 52 22.57 -25.87 107.10
CA SER A 52 22.93 -27.29 106.95
C SER A 52 24.42 -27.52 107.28
N ALA A 53 24.79 -28.78 107.59
CA ALA A 53 26.13 -29.18 108.05
C ALA A 53 27.29 -28.96 107.03
N LEU A 54 27.00 -28.38 105.86
CA LEU A 54 27.98 -27.97 104.85
C LEU A 54 28.06 -26.44 104.66
N GLY A 55 27.46 -25.65 105.56
CA GLY A 55 27.59 -24.18 105.57
C GLY A 55 26.66 -23.41 104.63
N ILE A 56 25.59 -24.04 104.13
CA ILE A 56 24.59 -23.41 103.25
C ILE A 56 23.41 -22.89 104.08
N TYR A 57 22.99 -21.63 103.83
CA TYR A 57 21.85 -20.96 104.47
C TYR A 57 20.64 -20.90 103.51
N ASN A 58 19.48 -21.42 103.94
CA ASN A 58 18.23 -21.36 103.17
C ASN A 58 17.20 -20.41 103.82
N LEU A 59 16.56 -19.55 103.01
CA LEU A 59 15.49 -18.62 103.42
C LEU A 59 14.13 -19.34 103.44
N THR A 60 13.39 -19.26 104.55
CA THR A 60 12.15 -20.05 104.72
C THR A 60 10.84 -19.26 104.72
N SER A 61 10.82 -17.94 104.92
CA SER A 61 9.63 -17.06 104.70
C SER A 61 9.94 -15.54 104.82
N ILE A 62 9.09 -14.69 104.21
CA ILE A 62 9.07 -13.20 104.28
C ILE A 62 7.64 -12.72 104.63
N SER A 63 7.50 -11.72 105.52
CA SER A 63 6.20 -11.33 106.09
C SER A 63 5.72 -9.87 105.87
N SER A 64 6.46 -8.98 105.20
CA SER A 64 5.92 -7.72 104.64
C SER A 64 6.93 -6.95 103.78
N ILE A 65 6.45 -6.29 102.72
CA ILE A 65 7.19 -5.33 101.88
C ILE A 65 6.42 -4.01 101.91
N THR A 66 7.09 -2.89 102.19
CA THR A 66 6.56 -1.53 101.99
C THR A 66 7.25 -0.90 100.80
N ASN A 67 6.49 -0.52 99.77
CA ASN A 67 7.00 0.17 98.58
C ASN A 67 7.22 1.65 98.87
N TYR A 68 8.42 2.15 98.56
CA TYR A 68 8.69 3.58 98.47
C TYR A 68 8.56 4.01 97.00
N THR A 69 7.76 5.05 96.74
CA THR A 69 7.60 5.62 95.40
C THR A 69 8.65 6.71 95.20
N TYR A 70 9.61 6.44 94.32
CA TYR A 70 10.60 7.41 93.82
C TYR A 70 10.07 8.06 92.54
N GLY A 71 10.42 9.32 92.33
CA GLY A 71 10.05 10.08 91.13
C GLY A 71 10.13 11.58 91.37
N CYS A 72 9.96 12.39 90.32
CA CYS A 72 10.12 13.83 90.46
C CYS A 72 9.13 14.44 91.46
N THR A 73 9.64 15.08 92.51
CA THR A 73 8.83 15.67 93.59
C THR A 73 8.51 17.16 93.41
N SER A 74 9.05 17.78 92.36
CA SER A 74 8.84 19.20 92.07
C SER A 74 7.59 19.40 91.23
N SER A 75 6.58 20.11 91.77
CA SER A 75 5.30 20.34 91.09
C SER A 75 5.41 21.21 89.83
N SER A 76 6.57 21.83 89.58
CA SER A 76 6.85 22.61 88.38
C SER A 76 7.57 21.81 87.28
N ALA A 77 7.88 20.53 87.50
CA ALA A 77 8.42 19.64 86.47
C ALA A 77 7.28 18.96 85.68
N LEU A 78 7.54 18.69 84.41
CA LEU A 78 6.57 18.08 83.48
C LEU A 78 6.26 16.63 83.82
N ASN A 79 7.21 15.90 84.40
CA ASN A 79 7.05 14.54 84.89
C ASN A 79 6.91 14.49 86.43
N TYR A 80 6.34 15.54 87.04
CA TYR A 80 6.02 15.57 88.46
C TYR A 80 5.12 14.39 88.85
N ASN A 81 5.55 13.61 89.84
CA ASN A 81 4.78 12.54 90.39
C ASN A 81 4.23 12.94 91.77
N PRO A 82 2.92 13.21 91.91
CA PRO A 82 2.33 13.63 93.18
C PRO A 82 2.36 12.55 94.27
N ASN A 83 2.67 11.30 93.92
CA ASN A 83 2.79 10.17 94.84
C ASN A 83 4.25 9.84 95.19
N ALA A 84 5.23 10.55 94.62
CA ALA A 84 6.64 10.36 94.93
C ALA A 84 6.99 11.03 96.27
N ALA A 85 7.58 10.29 97.18
CA ALA A 85 8.01 10.80 98.48
C ALA A 85 9.48 11.26 98.48
N TYR A 86 10.26 10.86 97.47
CA TYR A 86 11.67 11.15 97.33
C TYR A 86 12.03 11.39 95.85
N ASP A 87 12.75 12.48 95.59
CA ASP A 87 13.25 12.82 94.26
C ASP A 87 14.43 11.91 93.89
N ASP A 88 14.33 11.26 92.74
CA ASP A 88 15.36 10.39 92.17
C ASP A 88 16.24 11.12 91.13
N GLY A 89 16.08 12.45 91.00
CA GLY A 89 16.81 13.27 90.04
C GLY A 89 16.23 13.21 88.62
N SER A 90 15.07 12.55 88.43
CA SER A 90 14.40 12.44 87.14
C SER A 90 13.63 13.69 86.74
N CYS A 91 13.57 14.74 87.57
CA CYS A 91 12.78 15.94 87.31
C CYS A 91 13.12 16.64 85.99
N CYS A 92 12.13 16.70 85.09
CA CYS A 92 12.24 17.33 83.80
C CYS A 92 11.53 18.70 83.76
N TYR A 93 12.30 19.75 83.48
CA TYR A 93 11.81 21.14 83.45
C TYR A 93 11.80 21.76 82.06
N VAL A 94 12.32 21.07 81.05
CA VAL A 94 12.43 21.57 79.67
C VAL A 94 11.69 20.61 78.74
N ALA A 95 10.56 21.08 78.23
CA ALA A 95 9.82 20.46 77.14
C ALA A 95 10.44 20.85 75.79
N GLY A 96 10.49 19.90 74.87
CA GLY A 96 10.94 20.12 73.50
C GLY A 96 11.27 18.81 72.81
N CYS A 97 11.66 18.85 71.54
CA CYS A 97 11.98 17.63 70.81
C CYS A 97 13.19 16.89 71.39
N THR A 98 12.99 15.67 71.87
CA THR A 98 14.05 14.82 72.44
C THR A 98 14.66 13.83 71.43
N ASP A 99 14.11 13.76 70.21
CA ASP A 99 14.63 12.89 69.15
C ASP A 99 15.75 13.60 68.37
N THR A 100 16.94 12.99 68.34
CA THR A 100 18.11 13.48 67.60
C THR A 100 17.91 13.61 66.09
N LEU A 101 16.87 12.97 65.53
CA LEU A 101 16.51 13.05 64.12
C LEU A 101 15.53 14.21 63.81
N GLY A 102 14.96 14.85 64.83
CA GLY A 102 14.12 16.04 64.67
C GLY A 102 14.95 17.29 64.39
N MET A 103 14.51 18.12 63.44
CA MET A 103 15.21 19.35 63.06
C MET A 103 15.26 20.40 64.18
N ASN A 104 14.28 20.37 65.08
CA ASN A 104 14.24 21.19 66.28
C ASN A 104 14.63 20.41 67.54
N PHE A 105 15.44 19.35 67.38
CA PHE A 105 16.03 18.62 68.50
C PHE A 105 16.64 19.59 69.51
N ASN A 106 16.16 19.53 70.74
CA ASN A 106 16.68 20.31 71.84
C ASN A 106 17.47 19.37 72.76
N PRO A 107 18.81 19.41 72.74
CA PRO A 107 19.62 18.55 73.60
C PRO A 107 19.45 18.82 75.10
N SER A 108 18.75 19.89 75.48
CA SER A 108 18.37 20.19 76.88
C SER A 108 16.94 19.76 77.23
N ALA A 109 16.14 19.30 76.26
CA ALA A 109 14.80 18.78 76.51
C ALA A 109 14.88 17.35 77.03
N CYS A 110 14.14 17.09 78.11
CA CYS A 110 14.07 15.79 78.78
C CYS A 110 12.65 15.19 78.73
N TYR A 111 11.71 15.92 78.13
CA TYR A 111 10.32 15.52 77.94
C TYR A 111 9.89 15.96 76.56
N ASN A 112 9.50 14.98 75.74
CA ASN A 112 9.00 15.24 74.39
C ASN A 112 7.58 15.78 74.47
N ASP A 113 7.41 17.05 74.13
CA ASP A 113 6.11 17.73 74.12
C ASP A 113 5.37 17.56 72.79
N GLY A 114 5.85 16.67 71.91
CA GLY A 114 5.31 16.46 70.58
C GLY A 114 5.73 17.53 69.58
N SER A 115 6.60 18.47 69.96
CA SER A 115 7.08 19.52 69.06
C SER A 115 8.09 19.04 68.02
N CYS A 116 8.49 17.76 67.99
CA CYS A 116 9.46 17.24 67.03
C CYS A 116 9.01 17.48 65.57
N ILE A 117 9.78 18.30 64.87
CA ILE A 117 9.63 18.54 63.45
C ILE A 117 10.66 17.68 62.73
N TYR A 118 10.21 16.59 62.12
CA TYR A 118 11.08 15.74 61.32
C TYR A 118 11.32 16.34 59.93
N PRO A 119 12.53 16.14 59.35
CA PRO A 119 12.84 16.59 58.01
C PRO A 119 11.97 15.83 56.99
N VAL A 120 11.00 16.52 56.41
CA VAL A 120 10.29 16.10 55.20
C VAL A 120 11.14 16.59 54.03
N TYR A 121 11.89 15.66 53.45
CA TYR A 121 12.74 15.93 52.30
C TYR A 121 11.88 16.23 51.08
N GLY A 122 12.15 17.37 50.43
CA GLY A 122 11.46 17.77 49.21
C GLY A 122 11.91 19.14 48.74
N CYS A 123 11.48 19.52 47.54
CA CYS A 123 11.77 20.85 47.05
C CYS A 123 10.89 21.87 47.79
N MET A 124 11.52 22.86 48.42
CA MET A 124 10.83 23.89 49.22
C MET A 124 10.48 25.15 48.40
N ASP A 125 10.84 25.17 47.12
CA ASP A 125 10.57 26.28 46.22
C ASP A 125 9.22 26.04 45.51
N PRO A 126 8.17 26.85 45.78
CA PRO A 126 6.85 26.71 45.16
C PRO A 126 6.84 26.92 43.64
N THR A 127 7.96 27.35 43.04
CA THR A 127 8.15 27.50 41.60
C THR A 127 8.80 26.29 40.93
N MET A 128 8.95 25.17 41.64
CA MET A 128 9.57 23.94 41.13
C MET A 128 8.54 22.80 41.03
N PHE A 129 8.69 21.92 40.03
CA PHE A 129 7.76 20.85 39.68
C PHE A 129 7.50 19.86 40.83
N ASN A 130 8.57 19.45 41.53
CA ASN A 130 8.47 18.59 42.70
C ASN A 130 8.41 19.39 44.01
N TYR A 131 7.86 20.61 43.97
CA TYR A 131 7.55 21.37 45.17
C TYR A 131 6.65 20.55 46.07
N ASN A 132 7.10 20.36 47.30
CA ASN A 132 6.29 19.74 48.33
C ASN A 132 5.99 20.83 49.38
N PRO A 133 4.73 21.29 49.51
CA PRO A 133 4.36 22.32 50.48
C PRO A 133 4.54 21.90 51.94
N LEU A 134 4.78 20.61 52.20
CA LEU A 134 5.09 20.06 53.51
C LEU A 134 6.61 19.83 53.71
N ALA A 135 7.43 20.02 52.66
CA ALA A 135 8.88 19.87 52.78
C ALA A 135 9.49 20.98 53.62
N ASN A 136 10.38 20.58 54.52
CA ASN A 136 11.04 21.47 55.46
C ASN A 136 12.56 21.24 55.52
N ALA A 137 13.10 20.36 54.65
CA ALA A 137 14.53 20.14 54.41
C ALA A 137 14.83 19.81 52.92
N PRO A 138 15.89 20.38 52.31
CA PRO A 138 16.26 20.09 50.92
C PRO A 138 17.08 18.80 50.76
N PHE A 139 16.96 18.11 49.63
CA PHE A 139 17.87 17.01 49.25
C PHE A 139 19.30 17.53 49.00
N THR A 140 20.32 16.72 49.29
CA THR A 140 21.71 16.96 48.85
C THR A 140 22.22 15.77 48.03
N PRO A 141 22.54 15.96 46.73
CA PRO A 141 22.40 17.18 45.92
C PRO A 141 20.92 17.60 45.75
N SER A 142 20.66 18.91 45.62
CA SER A 142 19.31 19.45 45.43
C SER A 142 18.73 18.93 44.11
N ASN A 143 17.74 18.05 44.23
CA ASN A 143 16.97 17.47 43.13
C ASN A 143 15.68 18.27 42.88
N CYS A 144 15.70 19.59 43.11
CA CYS A 144 14.60 20.47 42.74
C CYS A 144 14.51 20.54 41.21
N ILE A 145 13.39 20.09 40.67
CA ILE A 145 13.14 20.04 39.23
C ILE A 145 12.35 21.30 38.84
N PRO A 146 12.86 22.19 37.96
CA PRO A 146 12.10 23.37 37.55
C PRO A 146 10.87 22.99 36.73
N PHE A 147 9.78 23.77 36.80
CA PHE A 147 8.69 23.65 35.83
C PHE A 147 9.23 23.94 34.43
N VAL A 148 9.21 22.95 33.55
CA VAL A 148 9.50 23.12 32.13
C VAL A 148 8.18 22.93 31.41
N TYR A 149 7.61 24.06 30.99
CA TYR A 149 6.34 24.12 30.29
C TYR A 149 6.52 23.70 28.82
N GLY A 150 5.61 22.88 28.33
CA GLY A 150 5.55 22.41 26.95
C GLY A 150 4.86 21.06 26.87
N CYS A 151 4.57 20.58 25.67
CA CYS A 151 3.81 19.36 25.53
C CYS A 151 4.57 18.13 26.09
N THR A 152 3.95 17.42 27.03
CA THR A 152 4.54 16.26 27.73
C THR A 152 4.16 14.91 27.11
N ILE A 153 3.37 14.89 26.04
CA ILE A 153 2.88 13.66 25.39
C ILE A 153 3.90 13.18 24.35
N SER A 154 4.62 12.09 24.67
CA SER A 154 5.58 11.45 23.76
C SER A 154 4.88 10.99 22.47
N GLY A 155 5.10 11.71 21.38
CA GLY A 155 4.48 11.44 20.06
C GLY A 155 3.75 12.64 19.44
N ASP A 156 3.53 13.72 20.21
CA ASP A 156 2.97 14.97 19.69
C ASP A 156 4.02 15.75 18.85
N PRO A 157 3.67 16.37 17.70
CA PRO A 157 4.60 17.20 16.91
C PRO A 157 5.31 18.31 17.69
N ASN A 158 4.69 18.84 18.74
CA ASN A 158 5.29 19.85 19.60
C ASN A 158 5.76 19.28 20.96
N TYR A 159 5.89 17.95 21.06
CA TYR A 159 6.45 17.26 22.22
C TYR A 159 7.82 17.82 22.60
N ASN A 160 7.92 18.27 23.84
CA ASN A 160 9.16 18.74 24.41
C ASN A 160 9.69 17.66 25.38
N PRO A 161 10.77 16.92 25.01
CA PRO A 161 11.32 15.86 25.86
C PRO A 161 11.92 16.36 27.17
N LEU A 162 12.05 17.69 27.35
CA LEU A 162 12.47 18.33 28.59
C LEU A 162 11.29 18.89 29.39
N ALA A 163 10.08 18.94 28.82
CA ALA A 163 8.90 19.43 29.51
C ALA A 163 8.41 18.41 30.55
N ASN A 164 8.09 18.91 31.74
CA ASN A 164 7.52 18.12 32.83
C ASN A 164 6.14 18.64 33.24
N THR A 165 5.65 19.70 32.60
CA THR A 165 4.31 20.26 32.86
C THR A 165 3.71 20.72 31.55
N ASP A 166 2.56 20.13 31.19
CA ASP A 166 1.80 20.52 30.02
C ASP A 166 1.17 21.89 30.25
N ASP A 167 1.50 22.85 29.39
CA ASP A 167 0.93 24.20 29.38
C ASP A 167 -0.29 24.33 28.45
N GLY A 168 -0.83 23.19 27.99
CA GLY A 168 -1.92 23.14 27.03
C GLY A 168 -1.46 23.44 25.60
N SER A 169 -0.14 23.43 25.37
CA SER A 169 0.42 23.48 24.02
C SER A 169 0.30 22.15 23.30
N CYS A 170 0.08 21.01 23.98
CA CYS A 170 -0.19 19.75 23.29
C CYS A 170 -1.37 19.92 22.34
N ASP A 171 -1.14 19.66 21.05
CA ASP A 171 -2.18 19.73 20.05
C ASP A 171 -3.08 18.50 20.26
N ALA A 172 -4.23 18.72 20.92
CA ALA A 172 -5.22 17.71 21.26
C ALA A 172 -5.35 16.63 20.17
N PHE A 173 -5.27 15.35 20.57
CA PHE A 173 -5.36 14.19 19.69
C PHE A 173 -6.34 14.44 18.55
N ASN A 174 -5.80 14.71 17.36
CA ASN A 174 -6.61 14.87 16.17
C ASN A 174 -7.09 13.46 15.80
N TYR A 175 -8.23 13.09 16.35
CA TYR A 175 -9.03 11.98 15.83
C TYR A 175 -9.49 12.38 14.44
N GLY A 176 -9.24 11.49 13.49
CA GLY A 176 -9.58 11.71 12.11
C GLY A 176 -8.90 10.67 11.25
N CYS A 177 -9.26 10.62 9.98
CA CYS A 177 -8.72 9.61 9.11
C CYS A 177 -7.20 9.78 8.92
N THR A 178 -6.42 8.77 9.31
CA THR A 178 -4.96 8.76 9.16
C THR A 178 -4.50 8.20 7.80
N ASP A 179 -5.42 7.67 6.99
CA ASP A 179 -5.13 7.14 5.66
C ASP A 179 -5.01 8.29 4.64
N ALA A 180 -3.80 8.52 4.12
CA ALA A 180 -3.50 9.55 3.12
C ALA A 180 -4.29 9.39 1.79
N SER A 181 -4.92 8.22 1.57
CA SER A 181 -5.74 7.94 0.40
C SER A 181 -7.25 8.15 0.61
N ALA A 182 -7.67 8.60 1.79
CA ALA A 182 -9.07 8.89 2.12
C ALA A 182 -9.45 10.37 1.93
N PHE A 183 -10.73 10.63 1.64
CA PHE A 183 -11.24 11.97 1.32
C PHE A 183 -11.15 12.95 2.50
N ASN A 184 -11.44 12.47 3.70
CA ASN A 184 -11.33 13.23 4.94
C ASN A 184 -10.00 12.94 5.67
N TYR A 185 -8.95 12.60 4.92
CA TYR A 185 -7.60 12.49 5.45
C TYR A 185 -7.21 13.77 6.17
N SER A 186 -6.70 13.61 7.39
CA SER A 186 -6.18 14.70 8.19
C SER A 186 -4.69 14.48 8.40
N SER A 187 -3.87 15.34 7.81
CA SER A 187 -2.40 15.30 7.95
C SER A 187 -1.90 15.59 9.37
N ILE A 188 -2.79 16.07 10.23
CA ILE A 188 -2.55 16.31 11.65
C ILE A 188 -3.15 15.20 12.53
N ALA A 189 -3.93 14.27 11.96
CA ALA A 189 -4.49 13.14 12.69
C ALA A 189 -3.43 12.06 12.97
N ILE A 190 -3.35 11.66 14.23
CA ILE A 190 -2.37 10.69 14.73
C ILE A 190 -3.02 9.39 15.21
N ILE A 191 -4.36 9.36 15.29
CA ILE A 191 -5.15 8.18 15.69
C ILE A 191 -6.37 8.11 14.76
N ASP A 192 -6.50 7.00 14.02
CA ASP A 192 -7.66 6.75 13.16
C ASP A 192 -8.90 6.48 14.01
N ASP A 193 -9.96 7.24 13.78
CA ASP A 193 -11.26 7.10 14.44
C ASP A 193 -12.26 6.28 13.60
N ASN A 194 -11.77 5.58 12.58
CA ASN A 194 -12.53 4.85 11.57
C ASN A 194 -13.49 5.77 10.78
N SER A 195 -13.25 7.08 10.76
CA SER A 195 -14.04 8.01 9.94
C SER A 195 -13.61 8.04 8.48
N CYS A 196 -12.57 7.30 8.07
CA CYS A 196 -12.04 7.30 6.71
C CYS A 196 -13.12 7.01 5.64
N ILE A 197 -13.37 8.02 4.81
CA ILE A 197 -14.25 7.94 3.64
C ILE A 197 -13.35 7.72 2.41
N PRO A 198 -13.58 6.68 1.59
CA PRO A 198 -12.79 6.50 0.37
C PRO A 198 -12.96 7.70 -0.57
N ILE A 199 -11.88 8.10 -1.24
CA ILE A 199 -11.97 9.11 -2.32
C ILE A 199 -12.77 8.50 -3.47
N VAL A 200 -13.92 9.11 -3.76
CA VAL A 200 -14.72 8.81 -4.94
C VAL A 200 -14.56 9.99 -5.88
N TYR A 201 -13.70 9.80 -6.88
CA TYR A 201 -13.46 10.77 -7.93
C TYR A 201 -14.69 10.88 -8.84
N GLY A 202 -15.03 12.11 -9.18
CA GLY A 202 -16.05 12.43 -10.17
C GLY A 202 -16.60 13.83 -9.95
N CYS A 203 -17.37 14.35 -10.91
CA CYS A 203 -17.86 15.71 -10.81
C CYS A 203 -18.80 15.92 -9.61
N THR A 204 -18.45 16.84 -8.71
CA THR A 204 -19.26 17.18 -7.53
C THR A 204 -20.25 18.31 -7.75
N ASP A 205 -20.21 18.98 -8.91
CA ASP A 205 -21.15 20.05 -9.26
C ASP A 205 -22.49 19.46 -9.71
N SER A 206 -23.54 19.65 -8.90
CA SER A 206 -24.91 19.19 -9.19
C SER A 206 -25.54 19.73 -10.47
N THR A 207 -24.92 20.73 -11.10
CA THR A 207 -25.37 21.34 -12.37
C THR A 207 -24.57 20.87 -13.59
N ALA A 208 -23.56 20.03 -13.41
CA ALA A 208 -22.76 19.46 -14.49
C ALA A 208 -23.37 18.16 -15.06
N LEU A 209 -23.07 17.86 -16.32
CA LEU A 209 -23.65 16.73 -17.05
C LEU A 209 -23.29 15.37 -16.43
N ASN A 210 -22.03 15.25 -16.01
CA ASN A 210 -21.47 14.07 -15.39
C ASN A 210 -21.44 14.18 -13.86
N TYR A 211 -22.35 14.97 -13.27
CA TYR A 211 -22.52 15.03 -11.82
C TYR A 211 -22.66 13.62 -11.25
N ASN A 212 -21.78 13.28 -10.32
CA ASN A 212 -21.82 12.04 -9.60
C ASN A 212 -22.22 12.33 -8.16
N SER A 213 -23.45 11.99 -7.80
CA SER A 213 -23.98 12.20 -6.43
C SER A 213 -23.27 11.38 -5.35
N SER A 214 -22.44 10.42 -5.74
CA SER A 214 -21.59 9.64 -4.83
C SER A 214 -20.13 10.12 -4.82
N ALA A 215 -19.75 11.03 -5.72
CA ALA A 215 -18.41 11.62 -5.72
C ALA A 215 -18.25 12.61 -4.57
N ASN A 216 -17.13 12.52 -3.88
CA ASN A 216 -16.76 13.45 -2.83
C ASN A 216 -15.58 14.34 -3.25
N THR A 217 -14.86 13.98 -4.32
CA THR A 217 -13.70 14.73 -4.81
C THR A 217 -13.85 15.00 -6.30
N ASP A 218 -13.86 16.28 -6.68
CA ASP A 218 -13.85 16.69 -8.08
C ASP A 218 -12.49 16.35 -8.70
N ASP A 219 -12.50 15.49 -9.70
CA ASP A 219 -11.33 15.11 -10.48
C ASP A 219 -11.08 16.08 -11.66
N GLY A 220 -11.81 17.19 -11.70
CA GLY A 220 -11.77 18.15 -12.80
C GLY A 220 -12.48 17.64 -14.04
N SER A 221 -13.19 16.51 -13.94
CA SER A 221 -14.00 15.99 -15.04
C SER A 221 -15.32 16.74 -15.20
N CYS A 222 -15.66 17.71 -14.33
CA CYS A 222 -16.92 18.45 -14.41
C CYS A 222 -17.17 19.07 -15.79
N ILE A 223 -18.12 18.49 -16.50
CA ILE A 223 -18.60 18.97 -17.80
C ILE A 223 -19.76 19.92 -17.53
N ALA A 224 -19.49 21.23 -17.57
CA ALA A 224 -20.52 22.26 -17.44
C ALA A 224 -21.62 22.03 -18.49
N ILE A 225 -22.90 22.06 -18.09
CA ILE A 225 -24.03 21.96 -19.04
C ILE A 225 -24.14 23.28 -19.81
N VAL A 226 -23.76 23.24 -21.08
CA VAL A 226 -23.90 24.33 -22.04
C VAL A 226 -24.86 23.87 -23.11
N TYR A 227 -26.06 24.44 -23.12
CA TYR A 227 -27.07 24.15 -24.13
C TYR A 227 -26.68 24.81 -25.46
N GLY A 228 -26.73 24.04 -26.54
CA GLY A 228 -26.52 24.51 -27.90
C GLY A 228 -26.32 23.35 -28.87
N CYS A 229 -26.39 23.61 -30.17
CA CYS A 229 -26.18 22.57 -31.15
C CYS A 229 -24.74 22.03 -31.04
N MET A 230 -24.62 20.72 -30.83
CA MET A 230 -23.32 20.05 -30.66
C MET A 230 -22.75 19.54 -31.99
N ASP A 231 -23.48 19.68 -33.10
CA ASP A 231 -23.03 19.31 -34.44
C ASP A 231 -22.10 20.40 -35.01
N PRO A 232 -20.78 20.14 -35.20
CA PRO A 232 -19.81 21.11 -35.70
C PRO A 232 -20.12 21.70 -37.08
N LEU A 233 -21.06 21.09 -37.81
CA LEU A 233 -21.45 21.46 -39.17
C LEU A 233 -22.73 22.29 -39.21
N ALA A 234 -23.45 22.39 -38.09
CA ALA A 234 -24.59 23.26 -37.98
C ALA A 234 -24.14 24.73 -37.90
N THR A 235 -24.89 25.61 -38.54
CA THR A 235 -24.60 27.06 -38.54
C THR A 235 -24.76 27.70 -37.17
N ASN A 236 -25.47 27.05 -36.26
CA ASN A 236 -25.57 27.41 -34.85
C ASN A 236 -24.80 26.43 -33.94
N TYR A 237 -23.78 25.75 -34.47
CA TYR A 237 -22.85 24.97 -33.67
C TYR A 237 -22.27 25.83 -32.56
N ASN A 238 -22.32 25.29 -31.35
CA ASN A 238 -21.65 25.87 -30.21
C ASN A 238 -20.56 24.90 -29.78
N ALA A 239 -19.30 25.26 -30.06
CA ALA A 239 -18.12 24.45 -29.72
C ALA A 239 -17.94 24.20 -28.22
N LEU A 240 -18.65 24.96 -27.39
CA LEU A 240 -18.66 24.81 -25.95
C LEU A 240 -19.92 24.09 -25.46
N ALA A 241 -20.86 23.71 -26.35
CA ALA A 241 -22.08 23.00 -25.98
C ALA A 241 -21.79 21.55 -25.58
N THR A 242 -22.42 21.13 -24.49
CA THR A 242 -22.28 19.81 -23.88
C THR A 242 -23.61 19.07 -23.78
N VAL A 243 -24.72 19.75 -24.10
CA VAL A 243 -26.07 19.19 -24.28
C VAL A 243 -26.72 19.79 -25.53
N ASP A 244 -27.13 18.94 -26.46
CA ASP A 244 -27.88 19.33 -27.66
C ASP A 244 -29.28 19.81 -27.29
N ASP A 245 -29.60 21.06 -27.63
CA ASP A 245 -30.90 21.66 -27.37
C ASP A 245 -31.98 21.24 -28.40
N GLY A 246 -31.61 20.40 -29.37
CA GLY A 246 -32.49 19.82 -30.38
C GLY A 246 -32.83 20.78 -31.52
N ILE A 247 -32.11 21.91 -31.63
CA ILE A 247 -32.35 22.96 -32.62
C ILE A 247 -31.10 23.13 -33.52
N CYS A 248 -30.42 22.03 -33.91
CA CYS A 248 -29.35 22.07 -34.89
C CYS A 248 -29.85 22.48 -36.29
N ALA A 249 -29.24 23.50 -36.90
CA ALA A 249 -29.64 24.03 -38.22
C ALA A 249 -28.49 24.02 -39.26
N GLY A 250 -28.73 23.40 -40.44
CA GLY A 250 -27.88 23.48 -41.66
C GLY A 250 -27.63 22.11 -42.30
N TYR A 251 -28.19 21.74 -43.48
CA TYR A 251 -27.88 22.15 -44.87
C TYR A 251 -26.48 21.78 -45.37
N ALA A 252 -26.39 21.39 -46.65
CA ALA A 252 -25.15 21.26 -47.40
C ALA A 252 -24.31 22.55 -47.32
N ILE A 253 -23.00 22.44 -47.15
CA ILE A 253 -22.06 23.57 -47.00
C ILE A 253 -20.92 23.44 -48.00
N ALA A 254 -20.82 24.39 -48.94
CA ALA A 254 -19.65 24.60 -49.78
C ALA A 254 -18.91 25.83 -49.23
N ASN A 255 -17.66 25.67 -48.81
CA ASN A 255 -16.82 26.79 -48.35
C ASN A 255 -15.47 26.74 -49.09
N ILE A 256 -15.19 27.77 -49.88
CA ILE A 256 -13.89 28.08 -50.44
C ILE A 256 -13.20 29.06 -49.48
N ILE A 257 -11.99 28.73 -49.02
CA ILE A 257 -11.32 29.45 -47.91
C ILE A 257 -10.74 30.81 -48.37
N GLU A 258 -10.52 31.00 -49.68
CA GLU A 258 -9.95 32.21 -50.26
C GLU A 258 -10.91 32.90 -51.24
N ASP A 259 -11.20 34.18 -51.02
CA ASP A 259 -12.04 35.01 -51.91
C ASP A 259 -11.34 35.38 -53.23
N THR A 260 -10.00 35.41 -53.24
CA THR A 260 -9.19 35.80 -54.41
C THR A 260 -7.84 35.09 -54.44
N ILE A 261 -7.54 34.44 -55.56
CA ILE A 261 -6.31 33.68 -55.78
C ILE A 261 -5.50 34.30 -56.92
N ASN A 262 -4.25 34.72 -56.64
CA ASN A 262 -3.34 35.30 -57.64
C ASN A 262 -2.27 34.28 -58.04
N THR A 263 -2.18 33.88 -59.31
CA THR A 263 -1.29 32.79 -59.73
C THR A 263 -0.46 33.07 -60.97
N CYS A 264 0.69 32.38 -61.02
CA CYS A 264 1.80 32.61 -61.94
C CYS A 264 1.74 31.80 -63.24
N ASN A 265 0.94 30.74 -63.26
CA ASN A 265 0.74 29.81 -64.36
C ASN A 265 -0.76 29.65 -64.61
N SER A 266 -1.16 29.17 -65.79
CA SER A 266 -2.57 28.93 -66.12
C SER A 266 -3.26 27.85 -65.26
N PHE A 267 -2.63 27.42 -64.15
CA PHE A 267 -2.97 26.27 -63.34
C PHE A 267 -2.97 26.64 -61.86
N THR A 268 -4.06 26.36 -61.15
CA THR A 268 -4.13 26.59 -59.71
C THR A 268 -5.02 25.53 -59.08
N SER A 269 -4.55 24.89 -57.99
CA SER A 269 -5.38 24.02 -57.17
C SER A 269 -6.15 24.86 -56.16
N ILE A 270 -7.48 24.74 -56.16
CA ILE A 270 -8.34 25.34 -55.12
C ILE A 270 -8.86 24.18 -54.28
N SER A 271 -8.52 24.16 -53.00
CA SER A 271 -9.01 23.16 -52.05
C SER A 271 -10.32 23.63 -51.41
N ALA A 272 -11.34 22.77 -51.41
CA ALA A 272 -12.56 22.96 -50.61
C ALA A 272 -12.66 21.83 -49.59
N GLN A 273 -12.93 22.17 -48.33
CA GLN A 273 -13.08 21.20 -47.26
C GLN A 273 -14.51 20.62 -47.31
N LEU A 274 -14.64 19.29 -47.44
CA LEU A 274 -15.93 18.63 -47.67
C LEU A 274 -16.30 17.68 -46.54
N VAL A 275 -17.61 17.54 -46.30
CA VAL A 275 -18.23 16.51 -45.48
C VAL A 275 -18.97 15.51 -46.39
N SER A 276 -18.91 14.23 -46.03
CA SER A 276 -19.21 13.02 -46.81
C SER A 276 -20.43 12.99 -47.77
N ASN A 277 -20.33 12.13 -48.80
CA ASN A 277 -21.38 11.65 -49.73
C ASN A 277 -22.12 12.72 -50.54
N THR A 278 -21.38 13.58 -51.24
CA THR A 278 -21.94 14.60 -52.14
C THR A 278 -21.44 14.43 -53.57
N SER A 279 -22.26 14.85 -54.53
CA SER A 279 -21.87 15.03 -55.94
C SER A 279 -21.63 16.52 -56.19
N TYR A 280 -20.60 16.86 -56.97
CA TYR A 280 -20.21 18.26 -57.18
C TYR A 280 -20.09 18.62 -58.66
N VAL A 281 -20.33 19.89 -58.97
CA VAL A 281 -20.11 20.48 -60.31
C VAL A 281 -19.47 21.86 -60.13
N TRP A 282 -18.29 22.04 -60.73
CA TRP A 282 -17.67 23.36 -60.89
C TRP A 282 -18.12 23.98 -62.21
N SER A 283 -18.42 25.27 -62.24
CA SER A 283 -18.85 25.96 -63.47
C SER A 283 -18.35 27.41 -63.57
N THR A 284 -18.21 27.89 -64.80
CA THR A 284 -17.91 29.30 -65.14
C THR A 284 -19.13 29.96 -65.82
N GLN A 285 -19.25 31.29 -65.72
CA GLN A 285 -20.25 32.08 -66.47
C GLN A 285 -19.99 32.14 -68.00
N LEU A 286 -18.80 31.76 -68.46
CA LEU A 286 -18.44 31.70 -69.88
C LEU A 286 -18.39 30.24 -70.33
N GLN A 287 -19.47 29.78 -70.97
CA GLN A 287 -19.48 28.54 -71.73
C GLN A 287 -18.46 28.61 -72.88
N THR A 288 -17.25 28.12 -72.64
CA THR A 288 -16.43 27.43 -73.64
C THR A 288 -15.71 26.25 -72.97
N PRO A 289 -15.56 25.11 -73.68
CA PRO A 289 -15.74 23.79 -73.10
C PRO A 289 -14.43 23.05 -72.81
N LEU A 290 -14.52 22.11 -71.85
CA LEU A 290 -13.71 20.89 -71.69
C LEU A 290 -12.19 21.11 -71.60
N THR A 291 -11.64 20.95 -70.40
CA THR A 291 -10.23 20.57 -70.21
C THR A 291 -9.96 19.35 -71.09
N ASN A 292 -9.06 19.49 -72.08
CA ASN A 292 -8.64 18.36 -72.87
C ASN A 292 -7.62 17.56 -72.04
N PHE A 293 -8.10 16.58 -71.27
CA PHE A 293 -7.27 15.75 -70.41
C PHE A 293 -6.11 15.08 -71.16
N GLN A 294 -6.27 14.84 -72.48
CA GLN A 294 -5.18 14.35 -73.32
C GLN A 294 -3.99 15.31 -73.36
N GLN A 295 -4.24 16.63 -73.44
CA GLN A 295 -3.17 17.62 -73.49
C GLN A 295 -2.36 17.68 -72.19
N LEU A 296 -2.96 17.33 -71.05
CA LEU A 296 -2.25 17.28 -69.77
C LEU A 296 -1.32 16.07 -69.72
N ILE A 297 -1.80 14.90 -70.18
CA ILE A 297 -0.95 13.71 -70.31
C ILE A 297 0.21 14.00 -71.27
N ASP A 298 -0.06 14.66 -72.40
CA ASP A 298 0.97 15.05 -73.39
C ASP A 298 2.01 16.03 -72.82
N GLN A 299 1.65 16.81 -71.79
CA GLN A 299 2.55 17.71 -71.06
C GLN A 299 3.34 17.03 -69.93
N GLY A 300 3.18 15.71 -69.77
CA GLY A 300 3.93 14.91 -68.80
C GLY A 300 3.25 14.72 -67.46
N TYR A 301 1.98 15.12 -67.31
CA TYR A 301 1.21 14.83 -66.11
C TYR A 301 0.81 13.34 -66.09
N ALA A 302 1.14 12.67 -64.99
CA ALA A 302 0.76 11.28 -64.76
C ALA A 302 -0.78 11.18 -64.64
N ILE A 303 -1.41 10.23 -65.34
CA ILE A 303 -2.87 10.02 -65.26
C ILE A 303 -3.29 9.70 -63.82
N GLU A 304 -2.43 9.05 -63.06
CA GLU A 304 -2.60 8.70 -61.66
C GLU A 304 -2.75 9.97 -60.82
N SER A 305 -1.92 10.98 -61.08
CA SER A 305 -2.02 12.29 -60.44
C SER A 305 -3.31 13.02 -60.82
N LEU A 306 -3.79 12.86 -62.06
CA LEU A 306 -5.03 13.49 -62.51
C LEU A 306 -6.27 12.81 -61.92
N LEU A 307 -6.29 11.47 -61.85
CA LEU A 307 -7.34 10.69 -61.17
C LEU A 307 -7.36 11.00 -59.67
N SER A 308 -6.19 11.09 -59.04
CA SER A 308 -6.08 11.58 -57.65
C SER A 308 -6.48 13.05 -57.49
N GLY A 309 -6.40 13.83 -58.58
CA GLY A 309 -6.78 15.23 -58.69
C GLY A 309 -8.23 15.45 -59.12
N GLY A 310 -9.10 14.47 -58.88
CA GLY A 310 -10.55 14.59 -59.12
C GLY A 310 -10.97 14.52 -60.58
N MET A 311 -10.12 14.04 -61.50
CA MET A 311 -10.59 13.67 -62.84
C MET A 311 -11.70 12.61 -62.71
N PRO A 312 -12.89 12.84 -63.29
CA PRO A 312 -13.92 11.80 -63.33
C PRO A 312 -13.39 10.57 -64.06
N ILE A 313 -13.61 9.38 -63.52
CA ILE A 313 -13.08 8.13 -64.08
C ILE A 313 -13.52 7.90 -65.53
N ASP A 314 -14.78 8.21 -65.85
CA ASP A 314 -15.27 8.13 -67.23
C ASP A 314 -14.53 9.09 -68.20
N SER A 315 -13.88 10.14 -67.68
CA SER A 315 -13.06 11.06 -68.48
C SER A 315 -11.66 10.53 -68.76
N ALA A 316 -11.18 9.52 -68.01
CA ALA A 316 -9.92 8.84 -68.31
C ALA A 316 -10.09 7.84 -69.48
N ILE A 317 -11.29 7.29 -69.66
CA ILE A 317 -11.60 6.34 -70.73
C ILE A 317 -11.45 7.01 -72.11
N GLY A 318 -10.71 6.36 -73.01
CA GLY A 318 -10.41 6.88 -74.34
C GLY A 318 -9.17 7.77 -74.42
N LEU A 319 -8.56 8.14 -73.28
CA LEU A 319 -7.28 8.86 -73.29
C LEU A 319 -6.13 7.95 -73.69
N THR A 320 -5.21 8.48 -74.50
CA THR A 320 -3.93 7.84 -74.79
C THR A 320 -2.98 7.99 -73.61
N TYR A 321 -2.56 6.86 -73.03
CA TYR A 321 -1.66 6.78 -71.88
C TYR A 321 -0.74 5.56 -71.99
N GLN A 322 0.53 5.75 -71.63
CA GLN A 322 1.58 4.73 -71.70
C GLN A 322 1.54 3.83 -72.95
N GLY A 323 1.43 4.48 -74.12
CA GLY A 323 1.52 3.79 -75.41
C GLY A 323 0.24 3.13 -75.92
N GLY A 324 -0.87 3.20 -75.18
CA GLY A 324 -2.18 2.69 -75.59
C GLY A 324 -3.33 3.60 -75.18
N ILE A 325 -4.55 3.06 -75.15
CA ILE A 325 -5.78 3.79 -74.86
C ILE A 325 -6.45 3.17 -73.62
N ILE A 326 -6.73 3.97 -72.61
CA ILE A 326 -7.39 3.50 -71.38
C ILE A 326 -8.83 3.07 -71.71
N PHE A 327 -9.21 1.86 -71.32
CA PHE A 327 -10.57 1.34 -71.53
C PHE A 327 -11.30 0.94 -70.25
N TYR A 328 -10.59 0.73 -69.15
CA TYR A 328 -11.19 0.40 -67.86
C TYR A 328 -10.28 0.85 -66.72
N VAL A 329 -10.92 1.27 -65.61
CA VAL A 329 -10.25 1.70 -64.37
C VAL A 329 -10.86 0.86 -63.25
N ASP A 330 -10.04 0.06 -62.59
CA ASP A 330 -10.41 -0.73 -61.43
C ASP A 330 -10.03 0.05 -60.16
N GLU A 331 -11.02 0.68 -59.55
CA GLU A 331 -10.85 1.46 -58.32
C GLU A 331 -10.51 0.58 -57.11
N ILE A 332 -10.97 -0.67 -57.10
CA ILE A 332 -10.82 -1.56 -55.94
C ILE A 332 -9.39 -2.10 -55.89
N ASN A 333 -8.85 -2.46 -57.05
CA ASN A 333 -7.49 -3.00 -57.16
C ASN A 333 -6.46 -1.94 -57.56
N GLU A 334 -6.88 -0.68 -57.71
CA GLU A 334 -6.06 0.46 -58.16
C GLU A 334 -5.29 0.18 -59.46
N MET A 335 -6.00 -0.33 -60.48
CA MET A 335 -5.41 -0.73 -61.76
C MET A 335 -6.06 -0.04 -62.96
N LEU A 336 -5.23 0.45 -63.89
CA LEU A 336 -5.65 0.92 -65.20
C LEU A 336 -5.48 -0.18 -66.23
N TYR A 337 -6.47 -0.34 -67.11
CA TYR A 337 -6.41 -1.26 -68.24
C TYR A 337 -6.33 -0.50 -69.56
N ILE A 338 -5.28 -0.78 -70.31
CA ILE A 338 -4.85 0.01 -71.46
C ILE A 338 -4.82 -0.90 -72.69
N ALA A 339 -5.65 -0.60 -73.69
CA ALA A 339 -5.69 -1.33 -74.94
C ALA A 339 -4.63 -0.81 -75.91
N SER A 340 -4.07 -1.70 -76.74
CA SER A 340 -3.14 -1.27 -77.78
C SER A 340 -3.85 -0.31 -78.75
N PRO A 341 -3.14 0.71 -79.27
CA PRO A 341 -3.74 1.75 -80.10
C PRO A 341 -4.23 1.22 -81.46
N GLN A 342 -3.77 0.03 -81.85
CA GLN A 342 -4.17 -0.67 -83.05
C GLN A 342 -4.18 -2.19 -82.80
N ASP A 343 -4.86 -2.92 -83.67
CA ASP A 343 -4.81 -4.39 -83.67
C ASP A 343 -3.44 -4.88 -84.13
N LEU A 344 -2.99 -5.99 -83.56
CA LEU A 344 -1.69 -6.56 -83.88
C LEU A 344 -1.74 -7.28 -85.22
N THR A 345 -0.80 -6.96 -86.11
CA THR A 345 -0.65 -7.60 -87.42
C THR A 345 0.73 -8.25 -87.53
N TYR A 346 0.80 -9.39 -88.23
CA TYR A 346 2.09 -10.04 -88.47
C TYR A 346 2.90 -9.25 -89.52
N GLY A 347 4.13 -8.87 -89.20
CA GLY A 347 5.11 -8.43 -90.18
C GLY A 347 5.59 -9.63 -90.98
N ASN A 348 4.97 -9.89 -92.13
CA ASN A 348 5.35 -10.84 -93.19
C ASN A 348 6.59 -11.74 -92.91
N SER A 349 6.47 -12.79 -92.08
CA SER A 349 7.43 -13.92 -92.01
C SER A 349 7.08 -15.00 -90.94
N VAL A 350 5.97 -15.73 -91.11
CA VAL A 350 6.01 -17.17 -90.78
C VAL A 350 5.85 -17.94 -92.09
N ALA A 351 6.94 -18.01 -92.84
CA ALA A 351 7.07 -19.03 -93.86
C ALA A 351 7.15 -20.39 -93.14
N ASN A 352 6.06 -21.18 -93.14
CA ASN A 352 6.18 -22.65 -93.16
C ASN A 352 4.91 -23.49 -93.41
N CYS A 353 3.77 -22.94 -93.87
CA CYS A 353 2.74 -23.78 -94.49
C CYS A 353 2.18 -23.14 -95.78
N PRO A 354 2.51 -23.66 -96.97
CA PRO A 354 1.97 -23.16 -98.24
C PRO A 354 0.51 -23.60 -98.38
N GLY A 355 -0.43 -22.67 -98.27
CA GLY A 355 -1.85 -22.93 -98.53
C GLY A 355 -2.86 -22.17 -97.67
N MET A 356 -2.43 -21.31 -96.74
CA MET A 356 -3.34 -20.44 -96.00
C MET A 356 -3.55 -19.13 -96.75
N ASN A 357 -4.80 -18.92 -97.13
CA ASN A 357 -5.25 -17.83 -97.98
C ASN A 357 -5.16 -16.54 -97.18
N THR A 358 -4.16 -15.70 -97.46
CA THR A 358 -4.20 -14.29 -97.10
C THR A 358 -5.32 -13.64 -97.91
N TYR A 359 -6.51 -13.50 -97.32
CA TYR A 359 -7.54 -12.65 -97.91
C TYR A 359 -7.17 -11.19 -97.63
N SER A 360 -6.73 -10.50 -98.69
CA SER A 360 -6.50 -9.06 -98.78
C SER A 360 -7.76 -8.39 -99.39
N ASN A 361 -8.08 -7.10 -99.20
CA ASN A 361 -7.34 -5.89 -99.61
C ASN A 361 -7.21 -4.80 -98.51
N CYS A 362 -7.67 -3.53 -98.59
CA CYS A 362 -8.63 -3.04 -97.56
C CYS A 362 -9.69 -4.00 -97.90
N ASN A 363 -9.51 -5.25 -97.51
CA ASN A 363 -9.59 -6.09 -96.35
C ASN A 363 -8.32 -6.98 -96.01
N GLY A 364 -7.38 -6.61 -95.14
CA GLY A 364 -6.09 -7.34 -94.99
C GLY A 364 -5.34 -7.13 -93.68
N GLY A 365 -6.06 -6.78 -92.61
CA GLY A 365 -5.52 -6.99 -91.26
C GLY A 365 -5.33 -8.50 -91.09
N ASN A 366 -4.10 -8.93 -90.83
CA ASN A 366 -3.80 -10.34 -90.62
C ASN A 366 -4.65 -10.82 -89.44
N ARG A 367 -5.72 -11.57 -89.71
CA ARG A 367 -6.47 -12.29 -88.68
C ARG A 367 -5.58 -13.43 -88.19
N HIS A 368 -5.58 -13.70 -86.90
CA HIS A 368 -4.69 -14.71 -86.32
C HIS A 368 -5.50 -15.87 -85.79
N GLU A 369 -4.92 -17.06 -85.85
CA GLU A 369 -5.48 -18.27 -85.26
C GLU A 369 -5.08 -18.38 -83.79
N TRP A 370 -5.93 -18.99 -82.99
CA TRP A 370 -5.66 -19.15 -81.56
C TRP A 370 -4.82 -20.38 -81.23
N TRP A 371 -4.87 -21.44 -82.05
CA TRP A 371 -4.32 -22.78 -81.75
C TRP A 371 -2.81 -22.83 -81.60
N SER A 372 -2.16 -23.99 -81.57
CA SER A 372 -0.72 -24.06 -81.34
C SER A 372 -0.03 -25.09 -82.24
N TYR A 373 1.14 -24.76 -82.77
CA TYR A 373 1.77 -25.50 -83.88
C TYR A 373 2.23 -26.93 -83.54
N TYR A 374 1.81 -27.92 -84.34
CA TYR A 374 2.59 -29.15 -84.59
C TYR A 374 2.71 -29.35 -86.11
N GLN A 375 3.95 -29.39 -86.61
CA GLN A 375 4.39 -29.68 -87.98
C GLN A 375 3.28 -30.04 -88.97
N CYS A 376 2.96 -29.17 -89.95
CA CYS A 376 2.00 -29.43 -91.02
C CYS A 376 2.16 -30.84 -91.66
N PRO A 377 1.25 -31.81 -91.41
CA PRO A 377 1.10 -32.93 -92.30
C PRO A 377 -0.31 -32.89 -92.90
N SER A 378 -0.48 -33.59 -93.99
CA SER A 378 -1.64 -33.53 -94.87
C SER A 378 -2.98 -34.00 -94.26
N ASN A 379 -3.09 -34.18 -92.92
CA ASN A 379 -4.19 -34.86 -92.25
C ASN A 379 -4.58 -34.22 -90.88
N GLY A 380 -5.21 -33.04 -90.90
CA GLY A 380 -6.04 -32.55 -89.77
C GLY A 380 -5.34 -31.73 -88.66
N PHE A 381 -6.11 -30.87 -88.01
CA PHE A 381 -5.68 -29.96 -86.94
C PHE A 381 -5.66 -30.68 -85.58
N VAL A 382 -4.55 -30.59 -84.84
CA VAL A 382 -4.42 -31.14 -83.47
C VAL A 382 -4.50 -30.01 -82.47
N HIS A 383 -5.52 -30.10 -81.63
CA HIS A 383 -5.89 -29.11 -80.63
C HIS A 383 -5.35 -29.51 -79.25
N VAL A 384 -4.57 -28.63 -78.60
CA VAL A 384 -4.05 -28.86 -77.24
C VAL A 384 -4.62 -27.84 -76.26
N SER A 385 -4.69 -28.24 -74.99
CA SER A 385 -5.07 -27.34 -73.90
C SER A 385 -3.85 -26.56 -73.43
N THR A 386 -4.02 -25.25 -73.31
CA THR A 386 -3.03 -24.32 -72.75
C THR A 386 -3.14 -24.20 -71.22
N GLY A 387 -4.29 -24.60 -70.65
CA GLY A 387 -4.60 -24.41 -69.23
C GLY A 387 -5.04 -22.99 -68.87
N ALA A 388 -5.09 -22.07 -69.82
CA ALA A 388 -5.47 -20.67 -69.65
C ALA A 388 -7.00 -20.48 -69.55
N THR A 389 -7.65 -21.01 -68.52
CA THR A 389 -9.13 -21.09 -68.44
C THR A 389 -9.80 -19.95 -67.67
N ALA A 390 -9.04 -19.09 -66.98
CA ALA A 390 -9.60 -18.03 -66.14
C ALA A 390 -10.31 -16.96 -66.97
N THR A 391 -11.45 -16.44 -66.50
CA THR A 391 -12.26 -15.45 -67.25
C THR A 391 -12.27 -14.05 -66.64
N ASN A 392 -12.04 -13.93 -65.33
CA ASN A 392 -12.23 -12.71 -64.56
C ASN A 392 -11.32 -11.55 -65.04
N ILE A 393 -11.72 -10.32 -64.70
CA ILE A 393 -10.86 -9.12 -64.85
C ILE A 393 -9.56 -9.32 -64.05
N GLY A 394 -8.42 -8.99 -64.66
CA GLY A 394 -7.07 -9.20 -64.10
C GLY A 394 -6.41 -10.53 -64.47
N SER A 395 -7.11 -11.45 -65.15
CA SER A 395 -6.57 -12.77 -65.50
C SER A 395 -5.92 -12.87 -66.89
N GLY A 396 -6.01 -11.84 -67.75
CA GLY A 396 -5.49 -11.92 -69.11
C GLY A 396 -3.98 -12.14 -69.16
N GLN A 397 -3.22 -11.50 -68.27
CA GLN A 397 -1.76 -11.61 -68.24
C GLN A 397 -1.30 -13.03 -67.89
N SER A 398 -1.87 -13.63 -66.85
CA SER A 398 -1.53 -14.99 -66.42
C SER A 398 -1.98 -16.03 -67.44
N ASN A 399 -3.17 -15.85 -68.04
CA ASN A 399 -3.64 -16.70 -69.13
C ASN A 399 -2.72 -16.63 -70.36
N THR A 400 -2.27 -15.44 -70.73
CA THR A 400 -1.35 -15.24 -71.86
C THR A 400 -0.03 -15.95 -71.59
N ALA A 401 0.54 -15.80 -70.39
CA ALA A 401 1.76 -16.50 -69.99
C ALA A 401 1.62 -18.02 -70.05
N LEU A 402 0.47 -18.59 -69.64
CA LEU A 402 0.18 -20.02 -69.79
C LEU A 402 0.09 -20.44 -71.26
N ALA A 403 -0.59 -19.63 -72.08
CA ALA A 403 -0.75 -19.88 -73.50
C ALA A 403 0.55 -19.74 -74.31
N VAL A 404 1.56 -19.03 -73.79
CA VAL A 404 2.90 -18.88 -74.39
C VAL A 404 3.92 -19.90 -73.86
N SER A 405 3.80 -20.32 -72.60
CA SER A 405 4.76 -21.24 -71.96
C SER A 405 4.53 -22.73 -72.26
N GLY A 406 3.40 -23.09 -72.87
CA GLY A 406 3.10 -24.47 -73.25
C GLY A 406 4.01 -25.02 -74.36
N SER A 407 4.11 -26.36 -74.46
CA SER A 407 4.87 -27.05 -75.52
C SER A 407 4.48 -26.63 -76.94
N PHE A 408 3.26 -26.13 -77.09
CA PHE A 408 2.74 -25.54 -78.30
C PHE A 408 2.10 -24.21 -77.90
N PRO A 409 2.78 -23.08 -78.18
CA PRO A 409 2.28 -21.79 -77.77
C PRO A 409 1.23 -21.24 -78.75
N SER A 410 0.25 -20.50 -78.22
CA SER A 410 -0.79 -19.82 -79.01
C SER A 410 -0.19 -18.64 -79.79
N PRO A 411 -0.34 -18.54 -81.13
CA PRO A 411 0.10 -17.40 -81.93
C PRO A 411 -0.55 -16.10 -81.49
N ALA A 412 -1.84 -16.10 -81.13
CA ALA A 412 -2.52 -14.90 -80.65
C ALA A 412 -1.91 -14.40 -79.33
N ALA A 413 -1.66 -15.30 -78.37
CA ALA A 413 -1.02 -14.96 -77.10
C ALA A 413 0.45 -14.53 -77.27
N GLN A 414 1.22 -15.26 -78.09
CA GLN A 414 2.61 -14.91 -78.42
C GLN A 414 2.73 -13.59 -79.14
N LEU A 415 1.74 -13.24 -79.98
CA LEU A 415 1.74 -11.98 -80.68
C LEU A 415 1.63 -10.82 -79.71
N CYS A 416 0.77 -10.93 -78.69
CA CYS A 416 0.69 -9.96 -77.61
C CYS A 416 1.99 -9.94 -76.78
N ASP A 417 2.45 -11.09 -76.30
CA ASP A 417 3.60 -11.22 -75.38
C ASP A 417 4.92 -10.75 -76.00
N ASN A 418 5.12 -10.94 -77.30
CA ASN A 418 6.31 -10.47 -78.01
C ASN A 418 6.20 -9.02 -78.52
N SER A 419 5.06 -8.35 -78.32
CA SER A 419 4.86 -7.00 -78.85
C SER A 419 5.60 -5.96 -78.03
N THR A 420 6.29 -5.06 -78.73
CA THR A 420 6.84 -3.84 -78.13
C THR A 420 6.19 -2.63 -78.80
N MET A 421 5.33 -1.92 -78.07
CA MET A 421 4.63 -0.73 -78.57
C MET A 421 4.94 0.46 -77.67
N SER A 422 5.44 1.55 -78.27
CA SER A 422 5.79 2.80 -77.58
C SER A 422 6.73 2.62 -76.37
N GLY A 423 7.62 1.62 -76.42
CA GLY A 423 8.60 1.33 -75.36
C GLY A 423 8.16 0.31 -74.31
N TYR A 424 6.92 -0.18 -74.37
CA TYR A 424 6.36 -1.13 -73.41
C TYR A 424 6.31 -2.55 -73.98
N THR A 425 6.69 -3.54 -73.16
CA THR A 425 6.88 -4.96 -73.55
C THR A 425 5.99 -5.93 -72.77
N ASP A 426 5.13 -5.41 -71.90
CA ASP A 426 4.26 -6.13 -70.97
C ASP A 426 2.83 -6.30 -71.51
N TRP A 427 2.70 -6.42 -72.84
CA TRP A 427 1.43 -6.58 -73.53
C TRP A 427 0.93 -8.03 -73.47
N PHE A 428 -0.37 -8.22 -73.23
CA PHE A 428 -0.98 -9.53 -73.12
C PHE A 428 -2.35 -9.61 -73.80
N LEU A 429 -2.83 -10.83 -74.06
CA LEU A 429 -4.14 -11.09 -74.64
C LEU A 429 -5.23 -10.99 -73.54
N PRO A 430 -6.33 -10.23 -73.74
CA PRO A 430 -7.32 -10.01 -72.69
C PRO A 430 -8.09 -11.27 -72.31
N SER A 431 -8.44 -11.42 -71.04
CA SER A 431 -9.40 -12.41 -70.55
C SER A 431 -10.81 -12.15 -71.10
N LYS A 432 -11.71 -13.10 -70.90
CA LYS A 432 -13.09 -12.99 -71.39
C LYS A 432 -13.77 -11.73 -70.86
N ASP A 433 -13.60 -11.43 -69.57
CA ASP A 433 -14.28 -10.31 -68.92
C ASP A 433 -13.55 -8.98 -69.20
N GLU A 434 -12.23 -8.97 -69.36
CA GLU A 434 -11.47 -7.79 -69.83
C GLU A 434 -11.88 -7.40 -71.27
N LEU A 435 -12.04 -8.39 -72.15
CA LEU A 435 -12.53 -8.17 -73.51
C LEU A 435 -13.97 -7.63 -73.52
N ALA A 436 -14.79 -8.05 -72.56
CA ALA A 436 -16.16 -7.58 -72.40
C ALA A 436 -16.23 -6.11 -71.95
N GLU A 437 -15.36 -5.68 -71.02
CA GLU A 437 -15.24 -4.27 -70.64
C GLU A 437 -14.78 -3.40 -71.82
N MET A 438 -13.79 -3.89 -72.57
CA MET A 438 -13.32 -3.21 -73.77
C MET A 438 -14.42 -3.05 -74.82
N TYR A 439 -15.31 -4.03 -74.97
CA TYR A 439 -16.49 -3.91 -75.83
C TYR A 439 -17.48 -2.85 -75.32
N GLN A 440 -17.74 -2.78 -74.01
CA GLN A 440 -18.68 -1.80 -73.44
C GLN A 440 -18.24 -0.36 -73.75
N ARG A 441 -16.94 -0.08 -73.64
CA ARG A 441 -16.34 1.25 -73.84
C ARG A 441 -15.79 1.50 -75.26
N ARG A 442 -16.13 0.64 -76.22
CA ARG A 442 -15.55 0.69 -77.59
C ARG A 442 -15.78 2.01 -78.32
N SER A 443 -16.89 2.71 -78.05
CA SER A 443 -17.19 4.03 -78.65
C SER A 443 -16.20 5.11 -78.20
N GLU A 444 -15.81 5.06 -76.93
CA GLU A 444 -14.90 5.99 -76.28
C GLU A 444 -13.45 5.74 -76.71
N ILE A 445 -13.09 4.46 -76.92
CA ILE A 445 -11.73 4.05 -77.31
C ILE A 445 -11.42 4.36 -78.78
N THR A 446 -12.40 4.32 -79.68
CA THR A 446 -12.15 4.40 -81.14
C THR A 446 -12.12 5.81 -81.70
N GLY A 447 -12.75 6.76 -80.98
CA GLY A 447 -13.07 8.08 -81.51
C GLY A 447 -13.91 8.00 -82.80
N ASN A 448 -14.35 9.12 -83.36
CA ASN A 448 -15.04 9.15 -84.67
C ASN A 448 -14.11 8.79 -85.87
N GLY A 449 -13.05 8.01 -85.66
CA GLY A 449 -12.11 7.57 -86.67
C GLY A 449 -12.60 6.34 -87.44
N ASN A 450 -12.18 6.22 -88.69
CA ASN A 450 -12.39 5.01 -89.49
C ASN A 450 -11.67 3.82 -88.82
N ALA A 451 -12.32 2.64 -88.83
CA ALA A 451 -11.80 1.35 -88.36
C ALA A 451 -10.37 1.01 -88.81
N CYS A 452 -9.84 1.66 -89.86
CA CYS A 452 -8.49 1.41 -90.38
C CYS A 452 -7.35 2.27 -89.79
N THR A 453 -7.63 3.32 -89.01
CA THR A 453 -6.56 4.25 -88.53
C THR A 453 -6.53 4.49 -87.03
N SER A 454 -7.59 4.13 -86.30
CA SER A 454 -7.68 4.26 -84.83
C SER A 454 -8.72 3.35 -84.17
N GLY A 455 -9.41 2.50 -84.95
CA GLY A 455 -10.63 1.82 -84.54
C GLY A 455 -10.48 0.33 -84.27
N PHE A 456 -11.43 -0.25 -83.53
CA PHE A 456 -11.68 -1.69 -83.56
C PHE A 456 -12.32 -2.05 -84.91
N HIS A 457 -11.85 -3.11 -85.56
CA HIS A 457 -12.64 -3.82 -86.56
C HIS A 457 -13.98 -4.30 -85.99
N GLU A 458 -15.07 -4.12 -86.75
CA GLU A 458 -16.42 -4.62 -86.45
C GLU A 458 -16.53 -6.15 -86.66
N ASP A 459 -15.69 -6.92 -85.98
CA ASP A 459 -15.60 -8.37 -86.09
C ASP A 459 -15.19 -8.97 -84.73
N ALA A 460 -14.92 -10.26 -84.68
CA ALA A 460 -14.56 -10.99 -83.47
C ALA A 460 -13.10 -10.76 -83.05
N TYR A 461 -12.89 -10.69 -81.74
CA TYR A 461 -11.58 -10.63 -81.09
C TYR A 461 -11.35 -11.84 -80.21
N TRP A 462 -10.09 -12.28 -80.16
CA TRP A 462 -9.68 -13.37 -79.27
C TRP A 462 -9.65 -12.94 -77.81
N SER A 463 -10.06 -13.86 -76.94
CA SER A 463 -9.71 -13.84 -75.52
C SER A 463 -8.59 -14.85 -75.23
N SER A 464 -7.85 -14.63 -74.15
CA SER A 464 -6.94 -15.59 -73.56
C SER A 464 -7.65 -16.75 -72.84
N SER A 465 -8.97 -16.65 -72.61
CA SER A 465 -9.75 -17.61 -71.82
C SER A 465 -10.18 -18.83 -72.64
N GLU A 466 -9.44 -19.93 -72.49
CA GLU A 466 -9.70 -21.25 -73.08
C GLU A 466 -10.94 -21.92 -72.48
N ILE A 467 -11.71 -22.62 -73.32
CA ILE A 467 -12.88 -23.41 -72.89
C ILE A 467 -12.57 -24.89 -72.95
N SER A 468 -11.96 -25.34 -74.04
CA SER A 468 -11.65 -26.75 -74.28
C SER A 468 -10.48 -26.88 -75.25
N LEU A 469 -10.12 -28.12 -75.59
CA LEU A 469 -9.04 -28.40 -76.53
C LEU A 469 -9.19 -27.60 -77.83
N ASN A 470 -10.39 -27.48 -78.39
CA ASN A 470 -10.65 -26.82 -79.69
C ASN A 470 -11.44 -25.50 -79.58
N GLN A 471 -11.82 -25.06 -78.38
CA GLN A 471 -12.67 -23.88 -78.20
C GLN A 471 -12.07 -22.87 -77.23
N VAL A 472 -12.31 -21.59 -77.51
CA VAL A 472 -11.90 -20.46 -76.70
C VAL A 472 -12.97 -19.38 -76.75
N TRP A 473 -13.03 -18.53 -75.72
CA TRP A 473 -13.84 -17.33 -75.75
C TRP A 473 -13.31 -16.30 -76.76
N GLY A 474 -14.24 -15.57 -77.37
CA GLY A 474 -13.98 -14.37 -78.14
C GLY A 474 -15.22 -13.48 -78.14
N GLN A 475 -15.12 -12.27 -78.68
CA GLN A 475 -16.25 -11.34 -78.68
C GLN A 475 -16.30 -10.53 -79.95
N SER A 476 -17.48 -10.48 -80.56
CA SER A 476 -17.75 -9.64 -81.74
C SER A 476 -17.99 -8.20 -81.32
N PHE A 477 -17.27 -7.28 -81.95
CA PHE A 477 -17.46 -5.84 -81.78
C PHE A 477 -18.44 -5.27 -82.82
N ASN A 478 -19.01 -6.12 -83.68
CA ASN A 478 -20.03 -5.75 -84.65
C ASN A 478 -21.37 -5.47 -83.96
N SER A 479 -21.89 -4.25 -84.08
CA SER A 479 -23.18 -3.86 -83.48
C SER A 479 -24.41 -4.44 -84.18
N THR A 480 -24.26 -5.03 -85.37
CA THR A 480 -25.36 -5.42 -86.27
C THR A 480 -25.69 -6.92 -86.21
N TYR A 481 -24.74 -7.77 -85.81
CA TYR A 481 -24.90 -9.22 -85.76
C TYR A 481 -24.34 -9.77 -84.44
N SER A 482 -25.23 -10.36 -83.63
CA SER A 482 -25.00 -10.86 -82.27
C SER A 482 -24.59 -9.77 -81.27
N SER A 483 -25.38 -9.64 -80.20
CA SER A 483 -25.41 -8.49 -79.30
C SER A 483 -24.17 -8.38 -78.40
N GLY A 484 -22.96 -8.16 -78.93
CA GLY A 484 -21.81 -7.83 -78.08
C GLY A 484 -21.52 -8.81 -76.95
N VAL A 485 -21.97 -10.05 -77.06
CA VAL A 485 -21.92 -11.05 -76.00
C VAL A 485 -20.69 -11.94 -76.25
N PRO A 486 -19.85 -12.18 -75.23
CA PRO A 486 -18.79 -13.17 -75.33
C PRO A 486 -19.32 -14.51 -75.85
N SER A 487 -18.69 -15.02 -76.90
CA SER A 487 -19.11 -16.19 -77.66
C SER A 487 -17.99 -17.22 -77.78
N ILE A 488 -18.38 -18.46 -78.09
CA ILE A 488 -17.45 -19.58 -78.23
C ILE A 488 -17.00 -19.67 -79.68
N TYR A 489 -15.69 -19.66 -79.90
CA TYR A 489 -15.09 -19.78 -81.23
C TYR A 489 -14.19 -21.02 -81.31
N SER A 490 -14.15 -21.66 -82.49
CA SER A 490 -13.16 -22.71 -82.77
C SER A 490 -11.78 -22.08 -82.88
N LYS A 491 -10.77 -22.69 -82.26
CA LYS A 491 -9.37 -22.24 -82.34
C LYS A 491 -8.80 -22.26 -83.77
N ASP A 492 -9.48 -22.95 -84.69
CA ASP A 492 -9.17 -23.02 -86.13
C ASP A 492 -9.56 -21.75 -86.90
N PHE A 493 -10.36 -20.84 -86.32
CA PHE A 493 -10.74 -19.62 -87.00
C PHE A 493 -9.61 -18.60 -86.95
N SER A 494 -9.56 -17.72 -87.94
CA SER A 494 -8.72 -16.52 -87.89
C SER A 494 -9.61 -15.34 -87.53
N ILE A 495 -9.40 -14.75 -86.35
CA ILE A 495 -10.08 -13.52 -85.90
C ILE A 495 -9.06 -12.50 -85.36
N TYR A 496 -9.51 -11.32 -84.95
CA TYR A 496 -8.61 -10.21 -84.61
C TYR A 496 -7.98 -10.36 -83.22
N VAL A 497 -6.81 -9.73 -83.06
CA VAL A 497 -6.06 -9.70 -81.80
C VAL A 497 -5.81 -8.25 -81.42
N ARG A 498 -6.31 -7.85 -80.25
CA ARG A 498 -5.92 -6.61 -79.58
C ARG A 498 -5.25 -6.95 -78.26
N ALA A 499 -4.04 -6.45 -78.08
CA ALA A 499 -3.34 -6.62 -76.81
C ALA A 499 -3.80 -5.55 -75.83
N ILE A 500 -3.71 -5.89 -74.55
CA ILE A 500 -3.91 -4.96 -73.45
C ILE A 500 -2.70 -5.02 -72.52
N ARG A 501 -2.56 -4.01 -71.67
CA ARG A 501 -1.61 -3.99 -70.55
C ARG A 501 -2.24 -3.30 -69.36
N THR A 502 -1.58 -3.35 -68.22
CA THR A 502 -2.05 -2.72 -66.99
C THR A 502 -1.01 -1.80 -66.37
N SER A 503 -1.47 -0.80 -65.61
CA SER A 503 -0.63 0.09 -64.82
C SER A 503 -1.26 0.28 -63.45
N SER A 504 -0.49 0.05 -62.37
CA SER A 504 -0.94 0.29 -61.00
C SER A 504 -0.93 1.78 -60.68
N PHE A 505 -1.88 2.22 -59.86
CA PHE A 505 -1.93 3.56 -59.28
C PHE A 505 -2.21 3.50 -57.77
N THR A 506 -2.28 4.65 -57.10
CA THR A 506 -2.61 4.73 -55.67
C THR A 506 -3.55 5.89 -55.44
N MET A 507 -4.69 5.67 -54.78
CA MET A 507 -5.62 6.73 -54.42
C MET A 507 -5.21 7.36 -53.07
N PRO A 508 -5.13 8.70 -52.96
CA PRO A 508 -4.94 9.34 -51.66
C PRO A 508 -6.22 9.22 -50.82
N ASN A 509 -6.05 9.02 -49.52
CA ASN A 509 -7.14 9.08 -48.55
C ASN A 509 -7.74 10.50 -48.51
N ASN A 510 -9.00 10.66 -48.94
CA ASN A 510 -9.92 11.76 -48.59
C ASN A 510 -9.42 13.21 -48.76
N ILE A 511 -8.81 13.57 -49.90
CA ILE A 511 -8.63 14.99 -50.29
C ILE A 511 -8.94 15.18 -51.78
N SER A 512 -10.07 15.81 -52.10
CA SER A 512 -10.49 16.13 -53.47
C SER A 512 -9.84 17.43 -53.95
N ASN A 513 -8.58 17.39 -54.36
CA ASN A 513 -7.95 18.53 -55.04
C ASN A 513 -8.43 18.59 -56.49
N THR A 514 -9.07 19.69 -56.92
CA THR A 514 -9.41 19.89 -58.35
C THR A 514 -8.38 20.82 -59.01
N TYR A 515 -7.77 20.39 -60.10
CA TYR A 515 -6.85 21.23 -60.90
C TYR A 515 -7.67 22.09 -61.89
N PHE A 516 -7.59 23.43 -61.76
CA PHE A 516 -8.24 24.35 -62.70
C PHE A 516 -7.25 24.81 -63.77
N VAL A 517 -7.70 24.88 -65.03
CA VAL A 517 -7.02 25.58 -66.12
C VAL A 517 -7.94 26.68 -66.62
N GLY A 518 -7.52 27.94 -66.56
CA GLY A 518 -8.42 29.00 -67.03
C GLY A 518 -7.84 30.40 -67.14
N SER A 519 -8.72 31.31 -67.55
CA SER A 519 -8.49 32.75 -67.69
C SER A 519 -8.97 33.51 -66.45
N THR A 520 -8.43 34.70 -66.20
CA THR A 520 -8.83 35.54 -65.07
C THR A 520 -10.36 35.70 -65.01
N GLY A 521 -10.99 35.33 -63.89
CA GLY A 521 -12.45 35.26 -63.81
C GLY A 521 -13.00 34.68 -62.51
N MET A 522 -14.34 34.72 -62.40
CA MET A 522 -15.08 34.13 -61.28
C MET A 522 -15.41 32.66 -61.55
N TYR A 523 -15.18 31.83 -60.54
CA TYR A 523 -15.50 30.41 -60.52
C TYR A 523 -16.53 30.13 -59.44
N TYR A 524 -17.44 29.18 -59.70
CA TYR A 524 -18.46 28.73 -58.74
C TYR A 524 -18.32 27.23 -58.50
N VAL A 525 -18.37 26.82 -57.23
CA VAL A 525 -18.56 25.41 -56.83
C VAL A 525 -20.00 25.23 -56.41
N THR A 526 -20.70 24.24 -56.99
CA THR A 526 -22.00 23.81 -56.48
C THR A 526 -21.87 22.37 -55.98
N ILE A 527 -22.16 22.15 -54.71
CA ILE A 527 -22.29 20.82 -54.13
C ILE A 527 -23.75 20.45 -53.98
N THR A 528 -24.07 19.19 -54.22
CA THR A 528 -25.40 18.62 -53.99
C THR A 528 -25.27 17.40 -53.11
N ASP A 529 -25.98 17.38 -51.97
CA ASP A 529 -26.01 16.22 -51.10
C ASP A 529 -26.88 15.08 -51.64
N SER A 530 -26.78 13.90 -51.03
CA SER A 530 -27.55 12.71 -51.41
C SER A 530 -29.08 12.86 -51.25
N LEU A 531 -29.55 13.92 -50.59
CA LEU A 531 -30.96 14.25 -50.39
C LEU A 531 -31.45 15.34 -51.38
N GLY A 532 -30.57 15.88 -52.21
CA GLY A 532 -30.88 16.85 -53.26
C GLY A 532 -30.75 18.32 -52.83
N TYR A 533 -30.20 18.61 -51.65
CA TYR A 533 -29.94 19.99 -51.23
C TYR A 533 -28.64 20.50 -51.85
N THR A 534 -28.66 21.74 -52.33
CA THR A 534 -27.52 22.36 -53.01
C THR A 534 -26.94 23.51 -52.22
N ALA A 535 -25.61 23.63 -52.24
CA ALA A 535 -24.89 24.82 -51.76
C ALA A 535 -23.91 25.28 -52.82
N THR A 536 -23.81 26.60 -53.03
CA THR A 536 -22.93 27.19 -54.04
C THR A 536 -22.04 28.25 -53.42
N ASP A 537 -20.75 28.21 -53.72
CA ASP A 537 -19.76 29.20 -53.28
C ASP A 537 -18.89 29.66 -54.47
N SER A 538 -18.20 30.79 -54.36
CA SER A 538 -17.48 31.40 -55.48
C SER A 538 -16.10 31.94 -55.14
N VAL A 539 -15.18 31.92 -56.11
CA VAL A 539 -13.80 32.43 -55.96
C VAL A 539 -13.35 33.19 -57.20
N TYR A 540 -12.66 34.31 -57.01
CA TYR A 540 -12.05 35.08 -58.10
C TYR A 540 -10.59 34.64 -58.33
N VAL A 541 -10.26 34.18 -59.53
CA VAL A 541 -8.88 33.79 -59.87
C VAL A 541 -8.28 34.82 -60.82
N ASN A 542 -7.09 35.33 -60.47
CA ASN A 542 -6.36 36.36 -61.21
C ASN A 542 -4.98 35.86 -61.65
N PHE A 543 -4.81 35.67 -62.96
CA PHE A 543 -3.54 35.22 -63.55
C PHE A 543 -2.61 36.41 -63.82
N VAL A 544 -1.42 36.40 -63.22
CA VAL A 544 -0.43 37.48 -63.32
C VAL A 544 0.62 37.15 -64.39
N THR A 545 0.64 37.90 -65.49
CA THR A 545 1.51 37.61 -66.66
C THR A 545 2.91 38.26 -66.62
N SER A 546 3.34 38.86 -65.49
CA SER A 546 4.57 39.67 -65.43
C SER A 546 5.36 39.62 -64.10
N GLY A 547 5.38 38.48 -63.39
CA GLY A 547 6.19 38.25 -62.17
C GLY A 547 7.34 37.26 -62.36
N ILE A 548 8.38 37.29 -61.51
CA ILE A 548 9.42 36.25 -61.42
C ILE A 548 8.90 35.22 -60.41
N CYS A 549 8.55 34.03 -60.89
CA CYS A 549 7.96 32.97 -60.07
C CYS A 549 9.04 31.98 -59.59
N GLY A 550 8.84 31.43 -58.40
CA GLY A 550 9.71 30.44 -57.78
C GLY A 550 9.39 30.30 -56.30
N CYS A 551 9.97 29.32 -55.61
CA CYS A 551 9.72 29.15 -54.18
C CYS A 551 10.09 30.41 -53.38
N THR A 552 9.10 30.98 -52.68
CA THR A 552 9.30 32.20 -51.87
C THR A 552 9.58 31.88 -50.40
N ASP A 553 9.42 30.62 -49.99
CA ASP A 553 9.71 30.14 -48.65
C ASP A 553 11.23 30.00 -48.44
N LEU A 554 11.75 30.81 -47.52
CA LEU A 554 13.17 30.84 -47.14
C LEU A 554 13.64 29.54 -46.45
N SER A 555 12.72 28.70 -45.99
CA SER A 555 13.01 27.42 -45.32
C SER A 555 13.02 26.21 -46.27
N SER A 556 12.77 26.44 -47.56
CA SER A 556 12.76 25.41 -48.59
C SER A 556 14.10 25.31 -49.34
N SER A 557 14.49 24.09 -49.71
CA SER A 557 15.79 23.79 -50.31
C SER A 557 16.03 24.44 -51.69
N ASN A 558 14.96 24.82 -52.38
CA ASN A 558 14.97 25.51 -53.67
C ASN A 558 14.45 26.96 -53.60
N TYR A 559 14.54 27.61 -52.42
CA TYR A 559 14.23 29.03 -52.25
C TYR A 559 14.89 29.90 -53.33
N ASN A 560 14.09 30.75 -53.98
CA ASN A 560 14.58 31.69 -54.98
C ASN A 560 14.44 33.14 -54.45
N PRO A 561 15.55 33.82 -54.11
CA PRO A 561 15.50 35.18 -53.55
C PRO A 561 15.04 36.25 -54.56
N LEU A 562 14.89 35.91 -55.84
CA LEU A 562 14.35 36.80 -56.87
C LEU A 562 12.87 36.53 -57.17
N ALA A 563 12.28 35.48 -56.57
CA ALA A 563 10.86 35.20 -56.73
C ALA A 563 10.01 36.22 -55.96
N ASN A 564 9.04 36.80 -56.64
CA ASN A 564 8.06 37.72 -56.05
C ASN A 564 6.65 37.12 -55.96
N TYR A 565 6.47 35.89 -56.45
CA TYR A 565 5.26 35.10 -56.35
C TYR A 565 5.63 33.61 -56.19
N ASP A 566 4.98 32.95 -55.24
CA ASP A 566 5.17 31.51 -55.02
C ASP A 566 4.45 30.70 -56.09
N ASP A 567 5.16 29.74 -56.71
CA ASP A 567 4.63 28.85 -57.73
C ASP A 567 4.33 27.44 -57.21
N GLY A 568 4.40 27.23 -55.89
CA GLY A 568 4.12 25.95 -55.23
C GLY A 568 5.20 24.90 -55.46
N THR A 569 6.36 25.28 -56.03
CA THR A 569 7.48 24.35 -56.27
C THR A 569 8.36 24.14 -55.05
N CYS A 570 8.02 24.68 -53.89
CA CYS A 570 8.82 24.58 -52.67
C CYS A 570 9.07 23.12 -52.26
N ILE A 571 10.35 22.73 -52.20
CA ILE A 571 10.80 21.42 -51.74
C ILE A 571 11.20 21.54 -50.25
N PRO A 572 10.48 20.86 -49.34
CA PRO A 572 10.80 20.89 -47.91
C PRO A 572 12.24 20.44 -47.63
N CYS A 573 12.94 21.14 -46.74
CA CYS A 573 14.23 20.69 -46.24
C CYS A 573 14.05 19.46 -45.34
N ILE A 574 14.83 18.41 -45.60
CA ILE A 574 15.06 17.33 -44.62
C ILE A 574 16.33 17.70 -43.88
N TYR A 575 16.14 18.19 -42.65
CA TYR A 575 17.21 18.66 -41.79
C TYR A 575 17.96 17.47 -41.16
N GLY A 576 19.28 17.47 -41.30
CA GLY A 576 20.18 16.50 -40.67
C GLY A 576 21.61 16.68 -41.18
N CYS A 577 22.57 15.98 -40.56
CA CYS A 577 23.97 16.14 -40.95
C CYS A 577 24.24 15.52 -42.34
N ILE A 578 24.62 16.36 -43.31
CA ILE A 578 24.92 15.92 -44.68
C ILE A 578 26.40 15.53 -44.89
N ASP A 579 27.26 15.75 -43.89
CA ASP A 579 28.68 15.45 -43.99
C ASP A 579 28.94 13.95 -43.72
N THR A 580 29.30 13.22 -44.76
CA THR A 580 29.64 11.79 -44.72
C THR A 580 30.76 11.39 -43.74
N THR A 581 31.51 12.35 -43.19
CA THR A 581 32.57 12.13 -42.21
C THR A 581 32.15 12.38 -40.77
N ALA A 582 30.93 12.88 -40.54
CA ALA A 582 30.35 13.07 -39.21
C ALA A 582 29.74 11.77 -38.67
N CYS A 583 29.78 11.59 -37.35
CA CYS A 583 29.29 10.38 -36.71
C CYS A 583 27.77 10.22 -36.76
N ASN A 584 27.04 11.32 -36.94
CA ASN A 584 25.59 11.35 -37.12
C ASN A 584 25.19 11.71 -38.56
N TYR A 585 26.02 11.37 -39.55
CA TYR A 585 25.67 11.51 -40.97
C TYR A 585 24.31 10.86 -41.27
N ASP A 586 23.42 11.62 -41.90
CA ASP A 586 22.12 11.17 -42.36
C ASP A 586 22.07 11.19 -43.89
N ALA A 587 21.98 10.00 -44.50
CA ALA A 587 21.91 9.85 -45.95
C ALA A 587 20.60 10.36 -46.57
N SER A 588 19.58 10.65 -45.76
CA SER A 588 18.29 11.20 -46.18
C SER A 588 18.19 12.72 -46.02
N ALA A 589 19.15 13.36 -45.34
CA ALA A 589 19.18 14.79 -45.15
C ALA A 589 19.52 15.54 -46.46
N THR A 590 18.76 16.59 -46.76
CA THR A 590 18.94 17.46 -47.93
C THR A 590 19.45 18.85 -47.56
N CYS A 591 19.38 19.22 -46.27
CA CYS A 591 19.86 20.48 -45.72
C CYS A 591 20.60 20.21 -44.40
N ASP A 592 21.80 20.76 -44.26
CA ASP A 592 22.56 20.70 -43.00
C ASP A 592 21.89 21.58 -41.94
N ASP A 593 21.56 20.99 -40.80
CA ASP A 593 21.00 21.70 -39.64
C ASP A 593 22.07 22.12 -38.62
N GLY A 594 23.34 21.86 -38.93
CA GLY A 594 24.47 22.13 -38.04
C GLY A 594 24.61 21.09 -36.93
N SER A 595 23.88 19.97 -36.99
CA SER A 595 23.97 18.90 -35.99
C SER A 595 25.20 18.01 -36.16
N CYS A 596 26.03 18.21 -37.19
CA CYS A 596 27.19 17.34 -37.46
C CYS A 596 28.15 17.21 -36.26
N ILE A 597 28.30 15.99 -35.77
CA ILE A 597 29.15 15.62 -34.65
C ILE A 597 30.48 15.09 -35.19
N PHE A 598 31.55 15.84 -34.88
CA PHE A 598 32.93 15.46 -35.17
C PHE A 598 33.70 15.35 -33.85
N GLY A 599 34.26 14.18 -33.52
CA GLY A 599 35.02 14.03 -32.27
C GLY A 599 35.66 12.67 -32.07
N SER A 600 36.30 12.49 -30.91
CA SER A 600 36.97 11.26 -30.49
C SER A 600 36.00 10.10 -30.34
N THR A 601 36.44 8.91 -30.76
CA THR A 601 35.71 7.65 -30.64
C THR A 601 35.96 7.00 -29.28
N GLY A 602 34.91 6.52 -28.61
CA GLY A 602 34.94 5.84 -27.32
C GLY A 602 33.53 5.59 -26.81
N CYS A 603 33.35 4.88 -25.70
CA CYS A 603 32.02 4.56 -25.21
C CYS A 603 31.23 5.82 -24.78
N THR A 604 30.11 6.10 -25.44
CA THR A 604 29.27 7.28 -25.15
C THR A 604 28.11 6.97 -24.19
N ASP A 605 27.93 5.72 -23.77
CA ASP A 605 26.87 5.33 -22.84
C ASP A 605 27.26 5.68 -21.38
N PRO A 606 26.59 6.64 -20.72
CA PRO A 606 26.90 7.04 -19.35
C PRO A 606 26.66 5.94 -18.31
N THR A 607 26.02 4.84 -18.67
CA THR A 607 25.77 3.68 -17.80
C THR A 607 26.84 2.59 -17.92
N ALA A 608 27.73 2.67 -18.91
CA ALA A 608 28.84 1.74 -19.08
C ALA A 608 30.03 2.11 -18.19
N CYS A 609 30.76 1.11 -17.67
CA CYS A 609 31.86 1.38 -16.72
C CYS A 609 33.11 1.96 -17.40
N ASN A 610 33.22 1.87 -18.72
CA ASN A 610 34.25 2.52 -19.53
C ASN A 610 33.71 3.73 -20.31
N TYR A 611 32.62 4.34 -19.85
CA TYR A 611 32.11 5.60 -20.38
C TYR A 611 33.23 6.64 -20.50
N ASP A 612 33.36 7.23 -21.69
CA ASP A 612 34.26 8.33 -21.98
C ASP A 612 33.45 9.60 -22.23
N ALA A 613 33.45 10.51 -21.25
CA ALA A 613 32.78 11.79 -21.34
C ALA A 613 33.36 12.73 -22.42
N LEU A 614 34.52 12.40 -23.00
CA LEU A 614 35.15 13.11 -24.11
C LEU A 614 34.92 12.42 -25.46
N ALA A 615 34.27 11.25 -25.48
CA ALA A 615 33.88 10.60 -26.72
C ALA A 615 32.63 11.28 -27.29
N ALA A 616 32.70 11.63 -28.57
CA ALA A 616 31.56 12.16 -29.32
C ALA A 616 30.86 11.05 -30.15
N CYS A 617 31.52 9.91 -30.30
CA CYS A 617 31.07 8.81 -31.15
C CYS A 617 31.33 7.46 -30.46
N ASP A 618 30.29 6.63 -30.37
CA ASP A 618 30.40 5.27 -29.85
C ASP A 618 31.18 4.38 -30.81
N ASP A 619 32.22 3.71 -30.31
CA ASP A 619 33.02 2.73 -31.06
C ASP A 619 32.64 1.28 -30.77
N GLY A 620 31.57 1.06 -30.02
CA GLY A 620 31.12 -0.26 -29.60
C GLY A 620 31.97 -0.87 -28.48
N SER A 621 32.84 -0.09 -27.84
CA SER A 621 33.66 -0.55 -26.72
C SER A 621 32.93 -0.59 -25.38
N CYS A 622 31.66 -0.16 -25.30
CA CYS A 622 30.90 -0.08 -24.05
C CYS A 622 30.78 -1.43 -23.32
N LEU A 623 31.22 -1.45 -22.06
CA LEU A 623 31.14 -2.59 -21.14
C LEU A 623 29.95 -2.37 -20.19
N THR A 624 29.00 -3.30 -20.20
CA THR A 624 27.75 -3.22 -19.42
C THR A 624 27.47 -4.45 -18.54
N ASP A 625 28.35 -5.45 -18.57
CA ASP A 625 28.20 -6.67 -17.76
C ASP A 625 28.77 -6.46 -16.35
N TYR A 626 27.91 -5.93 -15.46
CA TYR A 626 28.21 -5.70 -14.05
C TYR A 626 28.15 -7.00 -13.24
N GLY A 627 29.20 -7.27 -12.45
CA GLY A 627 29.20 -8.38 -11.51
C GLY A 627 30.39 -8.35 -10.54
N CYS A 628 30.29 -9.15 -9.47
CA CYS A 628 31.38 -9.22 -8.50
C CYS A 628 32.54 -10.04 -9.08
N MET A 629 33.71 -9.41 -9.22
CA MET A 629 34.93 -10.05 -9.77
C MET A 629 35.76 -10.81 -8.70
N ASN A 630 35.32 -10.83 -7.45
CA ASN A 630 36.03 -11.47 -6.34
C ASN A 630 35.52 -12.89 -6.10
N SER A 631 36.36 -13.90 -6.34
CA SER A 631 36.02 -15.32 -6.19
C SER A 631 35.69 -15.77 -4.76
N ALA A 632 35.91 -14.92 -3.75
CA ALA A 632 35.51 -15.17 -2.36
C ALA A 632 34.07 -14.71 -2.03
N ALA A 633 33.40 -13.98 -2.93
CA ALA A 633 32.02 -13.55 -2.75
C ALA A 633 31.03 -14.63 -3.20
N THR A 634 29.86 -14.68 -2.56
CA THR A 634 28.79 -15.62 -2.92
C THR A 634 28.10 -15.29 -4.23
N ASN A 635 28.20 -14.04 -4.70
CA ASN A 635 27.72 -13.59 -6.01
C ASN A 635 28.86 -13.35 -7.02
N TYR A 636 29.99 -14.06 -6.89
CA TYR A 636 31.08 -13.99 -7.86
C TYR A 636 30.60 -14.37 -9.28
N ASP A 637 30.88 -13.49 -10.24
CA ASP A 637 30.60 -13.72 -11.65
C ASP A 637 31.90 -13.75 -12.47
N PRO A 638 32.30 -14.91 -13.03
CA PRO A 638 33.50 -15.04 -13.84
C PRO A 638 33.40 -14.38 -15.23
N MET A 639 32.21 -13.94 -15.65
CA MET A 639 31.98 -13.25 -16.92
C MET A 639 31.82 -11.73 -16.76
N ALA A 640 31.83 -11.20 -15.53
CA ALA A 640 31.74 -9.77 -15.28
C ALA A 640 32.90 -9.00 -15.93
N THR A 641 32.56 -7.96 -16.69
CA THR A 641 33.52 -7.03 -17.31
C THR A 641 33.55 -5.67 -16.60
N CYS A 642 32.53 -5.37 -15.79
CA CYS A 642 32.45 -4.21 -14.90
C CYS A 642 32.31 -4.64 -13.42
N PRO A 643 32.98 -3.96 -12.47
CA PRO A 643 32.91 -4.31 -11.05
C PRO A 643 31.55 -3.90 -10.45
N ASP A 644 30.93 -4.83 -9.72
CA ASP A 644 29.72 -4.58 -8.94
C ASP A 644 29.88 -5.08 -7.48
N THR A 645 28.89 -4.79 -6.64
CA THR A 645 28.87 -5.07 -5.21
C THR A 645 29.03 -6.57 -4.93
N CYS A 646 30.09 -6.91 -4.20
CA CYS A 646 30.35 -8.27 -3.75
C CYS A 646 29.60 -8.57 -2.44
N ILE A 647 28.79 -9.63 -2.45
CA ILE A 647 28.10 -10.18 -1.28
C ILE A 647 29.01 -11.23 -0.66
N PHE A 648 29.40 -11.00 0.59
CA PHE A 648 30.12 -11.99 1.39
C PHE A 648 29.17 -12.65 2.39
N PRO A 649 29.39 -13.91 2.80
CA PRO A 649 28.52 -14.59 3.75
C PRO A 649 28.50 -13.83 5.08
N VAL A 650 27.29 -13.50 5.56
CA VAL A 650 27.09 -12.81 6.84
C VAL A 650 27.42 -13.78 7.97
N VAL A 651 28.43 -13.45 8.77
CA VAL A 651 28.73 -14.16 10.02
C VAL A 651 27.83 -13.64 11.13
N THR A 652 27.07 -14.54 11.74
CA THR A 652 26.17 -14.26 12.87
C THR A 652 26.83 -14.79 14.14
N PHE A 653 27.22 -13.87 15.01
CA PHE A 653 27.76 -14.16 16.34
C PHE A 653 26.62 -14.52 17.29
N GLY A 654 26.80 -15.57 18.08
CA GLY A 654 25.84 -15.97 19.13
C GLY A 654 26.15 -17.35 19.68
N CYS A 655 25.44 -17.77 20.74
CA CYS A 655 25.63 -19.10 21.29
C CYS A 655 25.20 -20.20 20.30
N THR A 656 26.16 -21.03 19.87
CA THR A 656 25.92 -22.14 18.92
C THR A 656 25.64 -23.49 19.61
N ASP A 657 25.64 -23.54 20.94
CA ASP A 657 25.42 -24.77 21.72
C ASP A 657 23.92 -24.95 22.00
N SER A 658 23.31 -26.00 21.45
CA SER A 658 21.87 -26.27 21.58
C SER A 658 21.42 -26.65 22.99
N THR A 659 22.35 -26.85 23.92
CA THR A 659 22.05 -27.14 25.33
C THR A 659 22.02 -25.89 26.21
N ALA A 660 22.42 -24.73 25.69
CA ALA A 660 22.34 -23.45 26.39
C ALA A 660 20.93 -22.84 26.31
N TYR A 661 20.50 -22.13 27.36
CA TYR A 661 19.19 -21.48 27.41
C TYR A 661 19.04 -20.33 26.41
N ASN A 662 20.16 -19.69 26.03
CA ASN A 662 20.21 -18.63 25.02
C ASN A 662 20.81 -19.12 23.68
N TYR A 663 20.65 -20.41 23.36
CA TYR A 663 21.02 -20.95 22.05
C TYR A 663 20.39 -20.15 20.90
N ASN A 664 21.21 -19.72 19.94
CA ASN A 664 20.76 -19.06 18.73
C ASN A 664 20.88 -20.02 17.53
N PRO A 665 19.77 -20.53 16.97
CA PRO A 665 19.79 -21.45 15.82
C PRO A 665 20.30 -20.82 14.52
N THR A 666 20.47 -19.50 14.49
CA THR A 666 20.99 -18.75 13.33
C THR A 666 22.45 -18.33 13.49
N ALA A 667 23.07 -18.56 14.65
CA ALA A 667 24.48 -18.24 14.88
C ALA A 667 25.40 -19.21 14.13
N THR A 668 26.35 -18.66 13.38
CA THR A 668 27.36 -19.41 12.62
C THR A 668 28.74 -19.36 13.27
N VAL A 669 28.94 -18.46 14.23
CA VAL A 669 30.18 -18.32 15.01
C VAL A 669 29.83 -18.17 16.49
N ASN A 670 30.42 -19.02 17.34
CA ASN A 670 30.25 -18.95 18.79
C ASN A 670 30.98 -17.74 19.37
N ASP A 671 30.26 -16.85 20.05
CA ASP A 671 30.79 -15.62 20.66
C ASP A 671 31.04 -15.75 22.18
N SER A 672 31.00 -16.97 22.71
CA SER A 672 31.12 -17.28 24.15
C SER A 672 29.98 -16.73 25.02
N SER A 673 28.85 -16.33 24.44
CA SER A 673 27.68 -15.85 25.20
C SER A 673 26.82 -16.95 25.83
N CYS A 674 27.15 -18.24 25.67
CA CYS A 674 26.31 -19.36 26.09
C CYS A 674 26.01 -19.38 27.60
N CYS A 675 24.72 -19.41 27.94
CA CYS A 675 24.19 -19.45 29.30
C CYS A 675 23.62 -20.84 29.63
N PHE A 676 24.10 -21.44 30.72
CA PHE A 676 23.71 -22.78 31.16
C PHE A 676 22.99 -22.81 32.52
N ILE A 677 22.77 -21.65 33.15
CA ILE A 677 22.12 -21.55 34.46
C ILE A 677 20.94 -20.59 34.32
N ALA A 678 19.74 -21.11 34.54
CA ALA A 678 18.50 -20.36 34.52
C ALA A 678 17.95 -20.16 35.94
N GLY A 679 17.35 -19.00 36.19
CA GLY A 679 16.84 -18.58 37.50
C GLY A 679 16.51 -17.08 37.48
N CYS A 680 15.97 -16.55 38.57
CA CYS A 680 15.57 -15.14 38.58
C CYS A 680 16.79 -14.21 38.47
N THR A 681 16.83 -13.39 37.42
CA THR A 681 17.94 -12.45 37.17
C THR A 681 17.70 -11.03 37.72
N ASP A 682 16.50 -10.77 38.26
CA ASP A 682 16.15 -9.47 38.83
C ASP A 682 16.68 -9.32 40.27
N PRO A 683 17.64 -8.42 40.54
CA PRO A 683 18.19 -8.20 41.88
C PRO A 683 17.19 -7.64 42.90
N LEU A 684 16.00 -7.22 42.47
CA LEU A 684 14.92 -6.73 43.33
C LEU A 684 13.86 -7.79 43.66
N ALA A 685 13.97 -9.00 43.11
CA ALA A 685 13.06 -10.10 43.39
C ALA A 685 13.48 -10.87 44.66
N PHE A 686 12.49 -11.44 45.37
CA PHE A 686 12.71 -12.18 46.61
C PHE A 686 13.61 -13.42 46.44
N ASN A 687 13.58 -14.04 45.26
CA ASN A 687 14.36 -15.24 44.92
C ASN A 687 15.44 -14.98 43.86
N TYR A 688 16.01 -13.77 43.81
CA TYR A 688 17.14 -13.44 42.94
C TYR A 688 18.28 -14.47 43.03
N ASP A 689 18.73 -14.97 41.87
CA ASP A 689 19.89 -15.86 41.75
C ASP A 689 21.00 -15.16 40.98
N ILE A 690 22.06 -14.78 41.69
CA ILE A 690 23.25 -14.12 41.12
C ILE A 690 24.02 -15.01 40.12
N THR A 691 23.79 -16.32 40.12
CA THR A 691 24.44 -17.26 39.20
C THR A 691 23.62 -17.54 37.94
N ALA A 692 22.35 -17.11 37.90
CA ALA A 692 21.51 -17.21 36.73
C ALA A 692 21.90 -16.15 35.69
N CYS A 693 22.11 -16.61 34.45
CA CYS A 693 22.37 -15.75 33.29
C CYS A 693 21.19 -15.71 32.31
N TYR A 694 20.10 -16.41 32.65
CA TYR A 694 18.87 -16.48 31.88
C TYR A 694 17.68 -16.51 32.82
N ASP A 695 16.73 -15.60 32.63
CA ASP A 695 15.52 -15.51 33.45
C ASP A 695 14.54 -16.62 33.06
N ASP A 696 14.23 -17.51 33.99
CA ASP A 696 13.24 -18.58 33.82
C ASP A 696 11.82 -18.15 34.19
N GLY A 697 11.62 -16.87 34.53
CA GLY A 697 10.33 -16.33 34.96
C GLY A 697 9.95 -16.74 36.38
N SER A 698 10.88 -17.29 37.17
CA SER A 698 10.65 -17.65 38.56
C SER A 698 10.65 -16.47 39.51
N CYS A 699 10.92 -15.24 39.06
CA CYS A 699 11.01 -14.05 39.91
C CYS A 699 9.73 -13.80 40.72
N ILE A 700 9.87 -13.83 42.04
CA ILE A 700 8.81 -13.54 43.02
C ILE A 700 8.97 -12.08 43.47
N PRO A 701 7.95 -11.23 43.30
CA PRO A 701 8.02 -9.84 43.73
C PRO A 701 8.10 -9.74 45.26
N VAL A 702 8.93 -8.82 45.76
CA VAL A 702 8.99 -8.49 47.18
C VAL A 702 7.65 -7.85 47.60
N THR A 703 6.97 -8.48 48.54
CA THR A 703 5.73 -7.96 49.15
C THR A 703 6.04 -7.60 50.60
N LEU A 704 6.00 -6.31 50.87
CA LEU A 704 6.33 -5.69 52.16
C LEU A 704 5.13 -5.74 53.11
N GLY A 705 5.38 -6.11 54.37
CA GLY A 705 4.40 -6.09 55.45
C GLY A 705 4.87 -6.92 56.64
N CYS A 706 4.14 -6.90 57.75
CA CYS A 706 4.56 -7.62 58.95
C CYS A 706 4.49 -9.14 58.77
N THR A 707 5.64 -9.81 58.85
CA THR A 707 5.75 -11.27 58.60
C THR A 707 5.55 -12.12 59.86
N TYR A 708 5.40 -11.50 61.03
CA TYR A 708 5.33 -12.19 62.32
C TYR A 708 3.89 -12.51 62.71
N THR A 709 3.54 -13.79 62.80
CA THR A 709 2.18 -14.27 63.07
C THR A 709 1.60 -13.85 64.44
N ILE A 710 2.42 -13.29 65.32
CA ILE A 710 2.02 -12.83 66.66
C ILE A 710 1.74 -11.32 66.72
N ALA A 711 2.03 -10.57 65.64
CA ALA A 711 1.73 -9.15 65.54
C ALA A 711 0.25 -8.93 65.17
N CYS A 712 -0.36 -7.87 65.67
CA CYS A 712 -1.76 -7.53 65.36
C CYS A 712 -1.98 -7.17 63.89
N ASN A 713 -0.97 -6.65 63.22
CA ASN A 713 -0.99 -6.31 61.80
C ASN A 713 -0.24 -7.34 60.94
N TYR A 714 -0.13 -8.58 61.40
CA TYR A 714 0.41 -9.69 60.60
C TYR A 714 -0.26 -9.76 59.24
N ASP A 715 0.55 -9.75 58.18
CA ASP A 715 0.11 -9.92 56.80
C ASP A 715 0.58 -11.28 56.27
N ALA A 716 -0.37 -12.20 56.08
CA ALA A 716 -0.09 -13.53 55.53
C ALA A 716 0.35 -13.51 54.05
N SER A 717 0.21 -12.38 53.37
CA SER A 717 0.65 -12.18 51.98
C SER A 717 2.03 -11.51 51.87
N ALA A 718 2.57 -10.96 52.96
CA ALA A 718 3.90 -10.40 52.99
C ALA A 718 4.97 -11.49 52.99
N ASN A 719 6.00 -11.31 52.16
CA ASN A 719 7.17 -12.20 52.11
C ASN A 719 8.45 -11.53 52.65
N THR A 720 8.38 -10.23 52.94
CA THR A 720 9.51 -9.43 53.43
C THR A 720 9.01 -8.46 54.49
N ASP A 721 9.66 -8.46 55.66
CA ASP A 721 9.30 -7.60 56.79
C ASP A 721 9.72 -6.14 56.54
N ASP A 722 8.80 -5.21 56.70
CA ASP A 722 9.03 -3.78 56.48
C ASP A 722 9.20 -2.98 57.78
N GLY A 723 9.28 -3.67 58.93
CA GLY A 723 9.39 -3.06 60.24
C GLY A 723 8.08 -2.45 60.76
N SER A 724 6.95 -2.66 60.07
CA SER A 724 5.65 -2.14 60.49
C SER A 724 4.97 -2.97 61.59
N CYS A 725 5.56 -4.08 62.05
CA CYS A 725 4.95 -4.97 63.03
C CYS A 725 4.54 -4.29 64.33
N ASP A 726 3.23 -4.30 64.61
CA ASP A 726 2.61 -3.84 65.84
C ASP A 726 2.32 -5.05 66.74
N PHE A 727 3.05 -5.15 67.86
CA PHE A 727 2.94 -6.28 68.78
C PHE A 727 1.97 -5.98 69.93
N PRO A 728 1.29 -6.99 70.49
CA PRO A 728 0.37 -6.79 71.62
C PRO A 728 1.08 -6.13 72.82
N ASP A 729 0.58 -4.99 73.29
CA ASP A 729 1.24 -4.20 74.35
C ASP A 729 0.24 -3.54 75.33
N GLY A 730 -0.67 -4.35 75.88
CA GLY A 730 -1.59 -3.94 76.95
C GLY A 730 -3.04 -4.33 76.72
N CYS A 731 -3.92 -4.06 77.70
CA CYS A 731 -5.32 -4.45 77.61
C CYS A 731 -6.16 -3.35 76.93
N GLY A 732 -6.70 -3.64 75.74
CA GLY A 732 -7.61 -2.75 75.01
C GLY A 732 -9.10 -3.01 75.30
N ASP A 733 -9.44 -3.92 76.21
CA ASP A 733 -10.82 -4.25 76.57
C ASP A 733 -11.32 -3.45 77.77
N SER A 734 -12.25 -2.52 77.51
CA SER A 734 -12.89 -1.63 78.49
C SER A 734 -13.61 -2.33 79.66
N LEU A 735 -13.80 -3.64 79.60
CA LEU A 735 -14.38 -4.44 80.68
C LEU A 735 -13.37 -4.82 81.78
N TYR A 736 -12.09 -4.53 81.59
CA TYR A 736 -11.02 -4.85 82.54
C TYR A 736 -10.43 -3.59 83.17
N VAL A 737 -9.94 -3.70 84.40
CA VAL A 737 -9.33 -2.60 85.16
C VAL A 737 -8.06 -2.11 84.48
N GLU A 738 -7.33 -3.02 83.84
CA GLU A 738 -6.11 -2.74 83.09
C GLU A 738 -6.38 -2.11 81.71
N TYR A 739 -7.64 -1.78 81.39
CA TYR A 739 -7.99 -1.13 80.14
C TYR A 739 -7.25 0.20 79.95
N ASP A 740 -6.53 0.30 78.84
CA ASP A 740 -5.91 1.53 78.37
C ASP A 740 -6.45 1.90 76.98
N PRO A 741 -7.20 2.99 76.84
CA PRO A 741 -7.74 3.45 75.55
C PRO A 741 -6.66 3.92 74.55
N SER A 742 -5.39 4.01 74.96
CA SER A 742 -4.27 4.37 74.09
C SER A 742 -3.58 3.17 73.45
N VAL A 743 -3.91 1.93 73.86
CA VAL A 743 -3.39 0.71 73.26
C VAL A 743 -3.99 0.50 71.87
N THR A 744 -3.14 0.33 70.87
CA THR A 744 -3.52 0.09 69.47
C THR A 744 -3.72 -1.39 69.14
N CYS A 745 -3.07 -2.28 69.90
CA CYS A 745 -3.06 -3.73 69.71
C CYS A 745 -3.22 -4.43 71.08
N SER A 746 -4.40 -4.98 71.35
CA SER A 746 -4.75 -5.55 72.66
C SER A 746 -4.13 -6.92 72.88
N ASP A 747 -3.42 -7.09 73.99
CA ASP A 747 -2.95 -8.37 74.51
C ASP A 747 -4.00 -8.99 75.46
N PRO A 748 -4.62 -10.14 75.11
CA PRO A 748 -5.58 -10.82 75.97
C PRO A 748 -4.99 -11.26 77.31
N ASP A 749 -3.69 -11.57 77.37
CA ASP A 749 -3.02 -12.00 78.59
C ASP A 749 -2.71 -10.81 79.54
N ALA A 750 -2.79 -9.58 79.02
CA ALA A 750 -2.70 -8.35 79.82
C ALA A 750 -4.05 -7.94 80.45
N CYS A 751 -5.18 -8.47 79.97
CA CYS A 751 -6.52 -8.22 80.52
C CYS A 751 -6.83 -9.18 81.68
N ILE A 752 -6.35 -8.88 82.88
CA ILE A 752 -6.37 -9.81 84.01
C ILE A 752 -7.58 -9.59 84.94
N THR A 753 -7.96 -8.34 85.24
CA THR A 753 -8.94 -8.01 86.29
C THR A 753 -10.23 -7.44 85.73
N LEU A 754 -11.27 -8.26 85.64
CA LEU A 754 -12.60 -7.84 85.16
C LEU A 754 -13.29 -6.84 86.12
N ILE A 755 -13.86 -5.75 85.60
CA ILE A 755 -14.61 -4.75 86.37
C ILE A 755 -15.93 -5.37 86.85
N SER A 756 -15.97 -5.73 88.14
CA SER A 756 -17.19 -6.24 88.79
C SER A 756 -18.08 -5.09 89.28
N THR A 757 -19.13 -4.77 88.54
CA THR A 757 -20.33 -4.13 89.08
C THR A 757 -21.55 -5.00 88.80
N GLY A 758 -22.12 -5.57 89.86
CA GLY A 758 -23.27 -6.45 89.78
C GLY A 758 -24.57 -5.73 89.43
N ILE A 759 -25.27 -6.30 88.44
CA ILE A 759 -26.69 -6.68 88.41
C ILE A 759 -27.43 -6.19 87.13
N ASN A 760 -27.80 -7.20 86.32
CA ASN A 760 -28.95 -7.35 85.41
C ASN A 760 -28.98 -6.65 84.03
N GLN A 761 -28.78 -7.46 82.99
CA GLN A 761 -29.94 -7.93 82.20
C GLN A 761 -29.79 -9.40 81.75
N ALA A 762 -30.68 -10.19 82.34
CA ALA A 762 -31.11 -11.57 82.12
C ALA A 762 -30.83 -12.26 80.76
N ILE A 763 -30.30 -13.49 80.86
CA ILE A 763 -31.07 -14.68 80.43
C ILE A 763 -31.14 -15.67 81.59
N ASN A 764 -32.36 -16.15 81.83
CA ASN A 764 -32.84 -16.94 82.96
C ASN A 764 -32.26 -18.36 83.04
N SER A 765 -31.82 -18.75 84.24
CA SER A 765 -32.06 -20.09 84.79
C SER A 765 -32.01 -20.00 86.32
N SER A 766 -33.15 -19.69 86.96
CA SER A 766 -33.26 -19.63 88.41
C SER A 766 -33.21 -21.05 89.01
N THR A 767 -32.02 -21.46 89.42
CA THR A 767 -31.80 -22.69 90.20
C THR A 767 -31.42 -22.31 91.63
N GLU A 768 -32.27 -22.69 92.58
CA GLU A 768 -32.11 -22.44 94.02
C GLU A 768 -31.63 -23.70 94.75
N ILE A 769 -30.72 -23.53 95.72
CA ILE A 769 -30.12 -24.61 96.51
C ILE A 769 -30.23 -24.26 97.99
N TYR A 770 -30.99 -25.02 98.78
CA TYR A 770 -31.18 -24.72 100.20
C TYR A 770 -31.51 -25.95 101.08
N PRO A 771 -31.11 -25.94 102.36
CA PRO A 771 -30.26 -24.94 103.00
C PRO A 771 -28.80 -25.07 102.53
N ASN A 772 -28.10 -23.94 102.42
CA ASN A 772 -26.66 -23.89 102.20
C ASN A 772 -26.10 -22.82 103.15
N PRO A 773 -25.47 -23.19 104.29
CA PRO A 773 -24.89 -24.50 104.58
C PRO A 773 -25.90 -25.64 104.84
N ALA A 774 -25.61 -26.85 104.34
CA ALA A 774 -26.43 -28.06 104.51
C ALA A 774 -25.80 -28.99 105.56
N LYS A 775 -26.60 -29.68 106.37
CA LYS A 775 -26.09 -30.65 107.37
C LYS A 775 -26.17 -32.09 106.86
N ASN A 776 -27.39 -32.56 106.64
CA ASN A 776 -27.63 -33.94 106.21
C ASN A 776 -28.24 -34.04 104.80
N SER A 777 -28.95 -33.00 104.35
CA SER A 777 -29.60 -32.99 103.04
C SER A 777 -29.80 -31.57 102.53
N LEU A 778 -29.83 -31.39 101.21
CA LEU A 778 -30.21 -30.14 100.56
C LEU A 778 -31.31 -30.37 99.52
N ASN A 779 -32.12 -29.34 99.29
CA ASN A 779 -33.11 -29.31 98.21
C ASN A 779 -32.57 -28.44 97.07
N ILE A 780 -32.88 -28.86 95.85
CA ILE A 780 -32.51 -28.16 94.62
C ILE A 780 -33.78 -27.98 93.82
N VAL A 781 -34.11 -26.72 93.50
CA VAL A 781 -35.29 -26.34 92.73
C VAL A 781 -34.81 -25.58 91.50
N SER A 782 -35.24 -25.98 90.31
CA SER A 782 -34.91 -25.35 89.05
C SER A 782 -36.16 -25.16 88.20
N ASN A 783 -36.16 -24.14 87.33
CA ASN A 783 -37.25 -23.97 86.37
C ASN A 783 -37.17 -24.95 85.19
N SER A 784 -36.05 -25.67 85.04
CA SER A 784 -35.81 -26.65 83.98
C SER A 784 -35.55 -28.04 84.54
N ILE A 785 -35.82 -29.09 83.75
CA ILE A 785 -35.57 -30.48 84.17
C ILE A 785 -34.08 -30.66 84.45
N ILE A 786 -33.76 -31.12 85.65
CA ILE A 786 -32.39 -31.40 86.06
C ILE A 786 -32.07 -32.83 85.65
N ASN A 787 -31.12 -33.01 84.73
CA ASN A 787 -30.75 -34.34 84.27
C ASN A 787 -29.77 -34.99 85.23
N THR A 788 -28.71 -34.26 85.60
CA THR A 788 -27.66 -34.77 86.50
C THR A 788 -27.21 -33.74 87.49
N ILE A 789 -26.86 -34.21 88.69
CA ILE A 789 -26.29 -33.42 89.77
C ILE A 789 -25.03 -34.13 90.23
N ALA A 790 -23.91 -33.44 90.11
CA ALA A 790 -22.61 -33.94 90.56
C ALA A 790 -22.01 -32.99 91.61
N ILE A 791 -21.50 -33.55 92.70
CA ILE A 791 -20.82 -32.82 93.77
C ILE A 791 -19.35 -33.21 93.73
N TYR A 792 -18.49 -32.20 93.74
CA TYR A 792 -17.03 -32.33 93.70
C TYR A 792 -16.40 -31.76 94.97
N ASN A 793 -15.32 -32.38 95.44
CA ASN A 793 -14.47 -31.78 96.46
C ASN A 793 -13.58 -30.66 95.85
N LEU A 794 -12.83 -29.92 96.67
CA LEU A 794 -11.96 -28.83 96.21
C LEU A 794 -10.77 -29.28 95.33
N HIS A 795 -10.50 -30.59 95.25
CA HIS A 795 -9.53 -31.16 94.31
C HIS A 795 -10.21 -31.62 93.01
N SER A 796 -11.45 -31.18 92.74
CA SER A 796 -12.26 -31.52 91.58
C SER A 796 -12.55 -33.02 91.41
N GLN A 797 -12.44 -33.81 92.49
CA GLN A 797 -12.85 -35.22 92.48
C GLN A 797 -14.35 -35.32 92.74
N GLU A 798 -15.06 -36.05 91.88
CA GLU A 798 -16.49 -36.32 92.02
C GLU A 798 -16.72 -37.20 93.26
N VAL A 799 -17.49 -36.69 94.21
CA VAL A 799 -17.81 -37.39 95.47
C VAL A 799 -19.25 -37.91 95.51
N LEU A 800 -20.13 -37.36 94.67
CA LEU A 800 -21.51 -37.80 94.54
C LEU A 800 -22.03 -37.40 93.15
N ASN A 801 -22.75 -38.30 92.49
CA ASN A 801 -23.37 -38.04 91.18
C ASN A 801 -24.69 -38.79 91.07
N THR A 802 -25.74 -38.05 90.72
CA THR A 802 -27.11 -38.54 90.73
C THR A 802 -27.86 -38.02 89.51
N SER A 803 -28.54 -38.91 88.80
CA SER A 803 -29.51 -38.57 87.76
C SER A 803 -30.89 -38.32 88.37
N VAL A 804 -31.58 -37.25 87.96
CA VAL A 804 -32.76 -36.73 88.68
C VAL A 804 -34.00 -36.62 87.80
N ASP A 805 -33.85 -36.27 86.53
CA ASP A 805 -34.91 -36.02 85.52
C ASP A 805 -36.20 -35.38 86.08
N ALA A 806 -36.03 -34.39 86.97
CA ALA A 806 -37.10 -33.64 87.60
C ALA A 806 -36.67 -32.18 87.79
N ASN A 807 -37.62 -31.26 87.90
CA ASN A 807 -37.37 -29.83 88.14
C ASN A 807 -37.10 -29.50 89.62
N GLN A 808 -37.34 -30.45 90.53
CA GLN A 808 -37.00 -30.33 91.94
C GLN A 808 -36.54 -31.68 92.49
N THR A 809 -35.53 -31.67 93.35
CA THR A 809 -35.04 -32.88 94.03
C THR A 809 -34.44 -32.59 95.39
N LYS A 810 -34.29 -33.63 96.20
CA LYS A 810 -33.61 -33.60 97.50
C LYS A 810 -32.43 -34.57 97.48
N ILE A 811 -31.25 -34.06 97.79
CA ILE A 811 -30.00 -34.84 97.83
C ILE A 811 -29.59 -35.06 99.28
N ASP A 812 -29.34 -36.32 99.63
CA ASP A 812 -28.72 -36.71 100.90
C ASP A 812 -27.20 -36.54 100.80
N VAL A 813 -26.64 -35.78 101.74
CA VAL A 813 -25.20 -35.47 101.83
C VAL A 813 -24.63 -35.86 103.19
N SER A 814 -25.39 -36.58 104.01
CA SER A 814 -24.98 -36.99 105.36
C SER A 814 -23.73 -37.87 105.42
N THR A 815 -23.41 -38.55 104.31
CA THR A 815 -22.21 -39.40 104.18
C THR A 815 -20.96 -38.62 103.79
N LEU A 816 -21.10 -37.36 103.35
CA LEU A 816 -20.00 -36.49 102.98
C LEU A 816 -19.42 -35.79 104.21
N LYS A 817 -18.09 -35.61 104.24
CA LYS A 817 -17.42 -34.92 105.36
C LYS A 817 -17.76 -33.43 105.36
N LYS A 818 -17.80 -32.82 106.54
CA LYS A 818 -17.95 -31.36 106.70
C LYS A 818 -16.87 -30.62 105.91
N GLY A 819 -17.25 -29.59 105.17
CA GLY A 819 -16.34 -28.88 104.27
C GLY A 819 -17.04 -28.14 103.13
N VAL A 820 -16.25 -27.52 102.26
CA VAL A 820 -16.73 -26.81 101.07
C VAL A 820 -16.64 -27.72 99.86
N TYR A 821 -17.72 -27.76 99.10
CA TYR A 821 -17.87 -28.54 97.86
C TYR A 821 -18.34 -27.64 96.72
N ILE A 822 -18.18 -28.11 95.50
CA ILE A 822 -18.77 -27.51 94.30
C ILE A 822 -19.86 -28.46 93.82
N ILE A 823 -21.09 -27.96 93.70
CA ILE A 823 -22.21 -28.69 93.10
C ILE A 823 -22.42 -28.20 91.67
N ASP A 824 -22.41 -29.12 90.72
CA ASP A 824 -22.68 -28.92 89.29
C ASP A 824 -24.05 -29.53 88.96
N ILE A 825 -24.97 -28.69 88.50
CA ILE A 825 -26.35 -29.07 88.17
C ILE A 825 -26.49 -28.89 86.67
N ARG A 826 -26.75 -29.98 85.95
CA ARG A 826 -26.84 -29.98 84.49
C ARG A 826 -28.28 -30.21 84.04
N SER A 827 -28.73 -29.34 83.15
CA SER A 827 -29.92 -29.49 82.33
C SER A 827 -29.48 -29.61 80.87
N ASN A 828 -30.31 -30.17 79.98
CA ASN A 828 -29.96 -30.58 78.61
C ASN A 828 -29.05 -29.61 77.83
N ASP A 829 -29.18 -28.29 78.01
CA ASP A 829 -28.38 -27.29 77.27
C ASP A 829 -27.49 -26.39 78.16
N THR A 830 -27.49 -26.56 79.49
CA THR A 830 -26.73 -25.69 80.41
C THR A 830 -26.26 -26.40 81.68
N SER A 831 -25.05 -26.06 82.16
CA SER A 831 -24.53 -26.51 83.46
C SER A 831 -24.34 -25.32 84.41
N ILE A 832 -24.87 -25.42 85.63
CA ILE A 832 -24.75 -24.40 86.66
C ILE A 832 -23.92 -24.96 87.81
N LYS A 833 -22.78 -24.32 88.08
CA LYS A 833 -21.94 -24.62 89.24
C LYS A 833 -22.20 -23.64 90.38
N ARG A 834 -22.31 -24.15 91.60
CA ARG A 834 -22.49 -23.37 92.84
C ARG A 834 -21.62 -23.92 93.96
N LYS A 835 -21.25 -23.04 94.89
CA LYS A 835 -20.58 -23.43 96.13
C LYS A 835 -21.59 -24.05 97.09
N LEU A 836 -21.29 -25.24 97.63
CA LEU A 836 -22.07 -25.92 98.67
C LEU A 836 -21.21 -26.05 99.93
N ILE A 837 -21.75 -25.67 101.09
CA ILE A 837 -21.08 -25.78 102.38
C ILE A 837 -21.78 -26.87 103.18
N LEU A 838 -21.03 -27.87 103.67
CA LEU A 838 -21.54 -28.91 104.55
C LEU A 838 -21.05 -28.71 105.98
N GLU A 839 -21.98 -28.63 106.93
CA GLU A 839 -21.75 -28.29 108.35
C GLU A 839 -21.86 -29.42 109.36
#